data_AF-A0A1H0B2W4-F1
#
_entry.id   AF-A0A1H0B2W4-F1
#
_cell.length_a   1.000
_cell.length_b   1.000
_cell.length_c   1.000
_cell.angle_alpha   90.00
_cell.angle_beta   90.00
_cell.angle_gamma   90.00
#
_symmetry.space_group_name_H-M   'P 1'
#
loop_
_entity.id
_entity.type
_entity.pdbx_description
1 polymer ?
#
loop_
_entity_poly.entity_id
_entity_poly.type
_entity_poly.pdbx_seq_one_letter_code
_entity_poly.pdbx_strand_id
1 'polypeptide(L)'
;MRDTGTDNEISGGVFFSTVIQGRDITIELPAQVSPALHGLPSASAVFVGRDTYLDTLMERLDPATGGSPAAAGRAVVVVTAVGGLAGVGKTELALQAARAAQARGWFPGGVLFVDMFGYDDSRRLGPSQALEGFLRALGVPGEHIPHGVQDRQRLYTSILASYARQGRRILVVIDNAAAHEQARALLPADGVTGAVVTSRHTLGMLSARLLDLDTLTVNDAVRVIDHTLRMARPHDTRVTDQPEDALRIAELCAGLPLALRITAAVLISRPRQPLSQLAAELADEKARLEAMRYDDSAVSAAFELSYRQLPSPQARMFRLLSLNPGPDISTEAAAVLAAMDAAAARRDLQGLARAHLVEAGTPYGRWRMHDLVRSFSDRLAAGDEERQPVLANLFSWYTHSVNAADEVMRPGRIRPDISASRGPVPAAFPDRNGALGWCETEQSNLVAAVHSGADEGMGHLIWSIPLSMWGYLTQTLSWDVWIEAHHVAADAAGRCGAYEGQGWLLNNLGTGYRAIGRPDRSRAAFAAGLDVRRGLGDLHGQADSLKDMAMAARVWEEWDEALRLSYEALDVMTRLTVPDRSGNASTLDTIAVCLSHLDRLDEAADAAAQALAIWEDLDGARDDRSWARCKTVHADIARRRADHRQAIADCLEAREVFERIRDTWDEADVLRTLGELCLTTGDPAAARAHWRRAAELFEQLGDAAACEAVTRDLASLPASQPQAGSEPPGEAGPGA
;
A
#
# COMPACT_ATOMS: atom_id res chain seq x y z
N MET A 1 -19.05 43.43 35.42
CA MET A 1 -17.97 42.46 35.13
C MET A 1 -18.63 41.15 34.77
N ARG A 2 -18.75 40.85 33.47
CA ARG A 2 -19.02 39.50 32.99
C ARG A 2 -17.73 39.04 32.33
N ASP A 3 -17.19 37.96 32.87
CA ASP A 3 -15.99 37.30 32.42
C ASP A 3 -16.18 36.84 30.96
N THR A 4 -15.41 37.38 30.03
CA THR A 4 -15.47 37.07 28.58
C THR A 4 -14.16 36.44 28.10
N GLY A 5 -13.49 35.68 28.95
CA GLY A 5 -12.37 34.84 28.53
C GLY A 5 -12.90 33.51 27.99
N THR A 6 -12.97 33.35 26.67
CA THR A 6 -13.07 32.01 26.07
C THR A 6 -11.67 31.41 26.06
N ASP A 7 -11.42 30.41 26.89
CA ASP A 7 -10.16 29.67 26.96
C ASP A 7 -10.35 28.28 26.34
N ASN A 8 -9.58 27.98 25.29
CA ASN A 8 -9.65 26.72 24.57
C ASN A 8 -8.27 26.06 24.63
N GLU A 9 -8.18 24.90 25.29
CA GLU A 9 -6.96 24.10 25.36
C GLU A 9 -7.05 22.94 24.36
N ILE A 10 -6.09 22.87 23.42
CA ILE A 10 -5.90 21.72 22.53
C ILE A 10 -4.58 21.05 22.90
N SER A 11 -4.67 19.82 23.39
CA SER A 11 -3.51 19.01 23.76
C SER A 11 -3.66 17.57 23.25
N GLY A 12 -2.53 16.92 22.93
CA GLY A 12 -2.46 15.52 22.51
C GLY A 12 -2.90 15.23 21.06
N GLY A 13 -2.04 15.49 20.07
CA GLY A 13 -2.27 15.10 18.68
C GLY A 13 -1.20 15.61 17.71
N VAL A 14 -1.27 15.15 16.45
CA VAL A 14 -0.66 15.81 15.29
C VAL A 14 -1.81 16.42 14.51
N PHE A 15 -1.85 17.74 14.39
CA PHE A 15 -2.91 18.47 13.70
C PHE A 15 -2.34 19.02 12.41
N PHE A 16 -3.04 18.80 11.31
CA PHE A 16 -2.62 19.22 9.97
C PHE A 16 -3.31 20.52 9.53
N SER A 17 -4.03 21.20 10.43
CA SER A 17 -4.89 22.37 10.14
C SER A 17 -4.80 23.48 11.20
N THR A 18 -5.34 24.66 10.86
CA THR A 18 -5.33 25.89 11.69
C THR A 18 -6.22 25.75 12.93
N VAL A 19 -5.74 26.21 14.09
CA VAL A 19 -6.52 26.28 15.33
C VAL A 19 -7.32 27.60 15.36
N ILE A 20 -8.64 27.52 15.44
CA ILE A 20 -9.54 28.69 15.47
C ILE A 20 -10.13 28.85 16.88
N GLN A 21 -10.03 30.06 17.46
CA GLN A 21 -10.67 30.41 18.73
C GLN A 21 -12.09 30.92 18.46
N GLY A 22 -13.11 30.13 18.81
CA GLY A 22 -14.52 30.47 18.65
C GLY A 22 -15.33 30.17 19.91
N ARG A 23 -16.44 30.90 20.12
CA ARG A 23 -17.32 30.79 21.30
C ARG A 23 -18.18 29.52 21.27
N ASP A 24 -18.65 29.14 20.09
CA ASP A 24 -19.36 27.89 19.80
C ASP A 24 -18.75 27.33 18.51
N ILE A 25 -18.08 26.18 18.58
CA ILE A 25 -17.44 25.53 17.41
C ILE A 25 -18.09 24.15 17.24
N THR A 26 -18.63 23.88 16.05
CA THR A 26 -19.01 22.52 15.64
C THR A 26 -17.89 22.02 14.73
N ILE A 27 -17.03 21.16 15.25
CA ILE A 27 -15.92 20.57 14.48
C ILE A 27 -16.36 19.19 14.02
N GLU A 28 -16.46 18.99 12.71
CA GLU A 28 -16.40 17.63 12.15
C GLU A 28 -14.92 17.25 12.09
N LEU A 29 -14.48 16.46 13.07
CA LEU A 29 -13.10 15.99 13.11
C LEU A 29 -12.87 15.08 11.90
N PRO A 30 -11.76 15.24 11.14
CA PRO A 30 -11.44 14.32 10.06
C PRO A 30 -11.44 12.89 10.58
N ALA A 31 -11.79 11.93 9.73
CA ALA A 31 -11.81 10.52 10.08
C ALA A 31 -10.48 10.14 10.76
N GLN A 32 -10.55 9.76 12.05
CA GLN A 32 -9.35 9.32 12.77
C GLN A 32 -8.86 8.04 12.11
N VAL A 33 -7.83 8.15 11.26
CA VAL A 33 -7.06 7.01 10.80
C VAL A 33 -6.41 6.42 12.04
N SER A 34 -6.94 5.30 12.50
CA SER A 34 -6.43 4.61 13.67
C SER A 34 -5.06 4.00 13.32
N PRO A 35 -3.98 4.40 13.99
CA PRO A 35 -2.66 3.82 13.74
C PRO A 35 -2.67 2.30 13.92
N ALA A 36 -2.08 1.57 12.97
CA ALA A 36 -1.99 0.10 12.97
C ALA A 36 -0.84 -0.41 13.87
N LEU A 37 -0.84 -0.01 15.15
CA LEU A 37 0.27 -0.21 16.09
C LEU A 37 0.17 -1.52 16.91
N HIS A 38 -0.64 -2.47 16.45
CA HIS A 38 -0.86 -3.77 17.11
C HIS A 38 -0.61 -4.99 16.19
N GLY A 39 -0.01 -4.78 15.02
CA GLY A 39 0.18 -5.80 13.98
C GLY A 39 1.33 -6.79 14.21
N LEU A 40 1.62 -7.19 15.46
CA LEU A 40 2.68 -8.16 15.72
C LEU A 40 2.30 -9.56 15.18
N PRO A 41 3.20 -10.25 14.46
CA PRO A 41 3.00 -11.64 14.07
C PRO A 41 2.69 -12.55 15.27
N SER A 42 1.98 -13.66 15.01
CA SER A 42 1.70 -14.70 16.00
C SER A 42 2.99 -15.28 16.58
N ALA A 43 3.12 -15.27 17.91
CA ALA A 43 4.24 -15.91 18.60
C ALA A 43 4.00 -17.41 18.76
N SER A 44 5.08 -18.16 18.90
CA SER A 44 5.04 -19.61 19.10
C SER A 44 4.41 -19.97 20.46
N ALA A 45 3.58 -21.00 20.48
CA ALA A 45 2.97 -21.51 21.72
C ALA A 45 3.99 -22.18 22.67
N VAL A 46 5.13 -22.62 22.13
CA VAL A 46 6.21 -23.27 22.88
C VAL A 46 7.44 -22.36 22.85
N PHE A 47 7.74 -21.75 24.00
CA PHE A 47 8.92 -20.92 24.22
C PHE A 47 9.63 -21.40 25.49
N VAL A 48 10.78 -22.06 25.33
CA VAL A 48 11.49 -22.77 26.41
C VAL A 48 12.99 -22.49 26.33
N GLY A 49 13.65 -22.35 27.48
CA GLY A 49 15.11 -22.24 27.57
C GLY A 49 15.66 -20.88 27.17
N ARG A 50 14.81 -19.86 27.13
CA ARG A 50 15.15 -18.49 26.71
C ARG A 50 14.77 -17.43 27.75
N ASP A 51 14.45 -17.85 28.96
CA ASP A 51 14.00 -16.99 30.04
C ASP A 51 15.05 -15.92 30.38
N THR A 52 16.32 -16.32 30.49
CA THR A 52 17.44 -15.39 30.78
C THR A 52 17.67 -14.35 29.67
N TYR A 53 17.54 -14.77 28.40
CA TYR A 53 17.63 -13.87 27.25
C TYR A 53 16.44 -12.90 27.19
N LEU A 54 15.24 -13.39 27.49
CA LEU A 54 14.03 -12.58 27.56
C LEU A 54 14.14 -11.57 28.71
N ASP A 55 14.55 -11.99 29.90
CA ASP A 55 14.76 -11.12 31.05
C ASP A 55 15.80 -10.04 30.75
N THR A 56 16.94 -10.41 30.16
CA THR A 56 17.97 -9.44 29.74
C THR A 56 17.43 -8.43 28.73
N LEU A 57 16.62 -8.88 27.76
CA LEU A 57 16.00 -7.99 26.77
C LEU A 57 14.95 -7.08 27.42
N MET A 58 14.15 -7.61 28.34
CA MET A 58 13.14 -6.87 29.10
C MET A 58 13.79 -5.83 30.03
N GLU A 59 14.88 -6.14 30.72
CA GLU A 59 15.65 -5.17 31.53
C GLU A 59 16.17 -3.99 30.69
N ARG A 60 16.56 -4.26 29.43
CA ARG A 60 17.03 -3.23 28.48
C ARG A 60 15.89 -2.40 27.88
N LEU A 61 14.68 -2.97 27.82
CA LEU A 61 13.47 -2.28 27.36
C LEU A 61 12.73 -1.55 28.50
N ASP A 62 13.09 -1.82 29.76
CA ASP A 62 12.45 -1.22 30.93
C ASP A 62 12.63 0.31 30.93
N PRO A 63 11.54 1.08 30.88
CA PRO A 63 11.64 2.53 30.89
C PRO A 63 12.10 3.12 32.23
N ALA A 64 12.01 2.37 33.34
CA ALA A 64 12.37 2.85 34.68
C ALA A 64 13.88 2.76 34.96
N THR A 65 14.59 1.79 34.38
CA THR A 65 16.05 1.64 34.52
C THR A 65 16.82 2.63 33.64
N GLY A 66 16.16 3.25 32.65
CA GLY A 66 16.71 4.35 31.82
C GLY A 66 16.75 5.73 32.49
N GLY A 67 16.39 5.84 33.78
CA GLY A 67 16.13 7.10 34.48
C GLY A 67 17.06 7.48 35.64
N SER A 68 18.39 7.28 35.53
CA SER A 68 19.34 7.94 36.45
C SER A 68 19.96 9.19 35.79
N PRO A 69 19.68 10.42 36.27
CA PRO A 69 20.12 11.68 35.64
C PRO A 69 21.63 11.96 35.71
N ALA A 70 22.44 11.09 36.32
CA ALA A 70 23.88 11.31 36.49
C ALA A 70 24.74 10.87 35.29
N ALA A 71 24.15 10.28 34.25
CA ALA A 71 24.82 9.97 32.98
C ALA A 71 24.16 10.74 31.82
N ALA A 72 24.26 12.07 31.87
CA ALA A 72 23.82 12.96 30.80
C ALA A 72 24.69 12.75 29.53
N GLY A 73 24.24 11.84 28.67
CA GLY A 73 24.81 11.58 27.35
C GLY A 73 24.61 10.14 26.92
N ARG A 74 23.56 9.88 26.11
CA ARG A 74 23.09 8.58 25.58
C ARG A 74 22.10 7.81 26.45
N ALA A 75 20.89 8.33 26.58
CA ALA A 75 19.72 7.45 26.57
C ALA A 75 19.58 6.93 25.13
N VAL A 76 20.33 5.88 24.79
CA VAL A 76 20.18 5.12 23.55
C VAL A 76 19.53 3.82 24.01
N VAL A 77 18.24 3.62 23.71
CA VAL A 77 17.67 2.29 23.90
C VAL A 77 18.32 1.41 22.86
N VAL A 78 19.00 0.43 23.42
CA VAL A 78 19.91 -0.43 22.74
C VAL A 78 19.13 -1.50 21.99
N VAL A 79 19.38 -1.46 20.70
CA VAL A 79 18.99 -2.48 19.76
C VAL A 79 19.98 -3.63 19.88
N THR A 80 19.58 -4.71 20.51
CA THR A 80 20.31 -5.98 20.39
C THR A 80 20.29 -6.39 18.93
N ALA A 81 21.44 -6.42 18.24
CA ALA A 81 21.60 -7.30 17.09
C ALA A 81 21.72 -8.71 17.67
N VAL A 82 20.70 -9.54 17.43
CA VAL A 82 20.79 -10.95 17.79
C VAL A 82 21.69 -11.63 16.76
N GLY A 83 23.01 -11.54 16.88
CA GLY A 83 23.92 -12.33 16.05
C GLY A 83 23.68 -13.82 16.31
N GLY A 84 23.56 -14.64 15.27
CA GLY A 84 23.41 -16.08 15.47
C GLY A 84 23.02 -16.85 14.22
N LEU A 85 23.24 -18.16 14.28
CA LEU A 85 22.87 -19.14 13.24
C LEU A 85 21.39 -18.99 12.84
N ALA A 86 21.08 -19.32 11.59
CA ALA A 86 19.70 -19.29 11.12
C ALA A 86 18.85 -20.32 11.91
N GLY A 87 17.59 -19.99 12.22
CA GLY A 87 16.70 -20.88 12.97
C GLY A 87 16.92 -20.96 14.49
N VAL A 88 17.80 -20.14 15.08
CA VAL A 88 18.08 -20.11 16.53
C VAL A 88 16.97 -19.47 17.39
N GLY A 89 15.97 -18.83 16.77
CA GLY A 89 14.80 -18.24 17.44
C GLY A 89 14.84 -16.73 17.68
N LYS A 90 15.59 -15.97 16.87
CA LYS A 90 15.79 -14.52 17.02
C LYS A 90 14.50 -13.71 16.90
N THR A 91 13.76 -13.94 15.81
CA THR A 91 12.44 -13.33 15.57
C THR A 91 11.48 -13.64 16.73
N GLU A 92 11.42 -14.90 17.15
CA GLU A 92 10.56 -15.33 18.26
C GLU A 92 10.91 -14.60 19.57
N LEU A 93 12.20 -14.48 19.92
CA LEU A 93 12.63 -13.74 21.12
C LEU A 93 12.20 -12.26 21.06
N ALA A 94 12.36 -11.61 19.90
CA ALA A 94 11.95 -10.22 19.70
C ALA A 94 10.42 -10.04 19.84
N LEU A 95 9.64 -10.95 19.26
CA LEU A 95 8.18 -10.94 19.36
C LEU A 95 7.68 -11.18 20.80
N GLN A 96 8.28 -12.14 21.52
CA GLN A 96 7.96 -12.41 22.92
C GLN A 96 8.26 -11.21 23.82
N ALA A 97 9.42 -10.57 23.63
CA ALA A 97 9.79 -9.37 24.38
C ALA A 97 8.88 -8.19 24.07
N ALA A 98 8.54 -7.96 22.79
CA ALA A 98 7.61 -6.90 22.40
C ALA A 98 6.23 -7.09 23.03
N ARG A 99 5.69 -8.31 23.01
CA ARG A 99 4.41 -8.66 23.65
C ARG A 99 4.47 -8.51 25.16
N ALA A 100 5.53 -8.99 25.81
CA ALA A 100 5.70 -8.87 27.25
C ALA A 100 5.81 -7.39 27.70
N ALA A 101 6.54 -6.56 26.95
CA ALA A 101 6.64 -5.13 27.20
C ALA A 101 5.30 -4.40 26.98
N GLN A 102 4.55 -4.79 25.96
CA GLN A 102 3.19 -4.26 25.72
C GLN A 102 2.24 -4.65 26.86
N ALA A 103 2.27 -5.91 27.32
CA ALA A 103 1.44 -6.40 28.43
C ALA A 103 1.76 -5.70 29.77
N ARG A 104 3.02 -5.26 29.97
CA ARG A 104 3.43 -4.43 31.12
C ARG A 104 3.08 -2.95 30.97
N GLY A 105 2.52 -2.53 29.83
CA GLY A 105 2.15 -1.14 29.57
C GLY A 105 3.34 -0.20 29.34
N TRP A 106 4.54 -0.73 29.03
CA TRP A 106 5.74 0.09 28.85
C TRP A 106 5.71 0.96 27.59
N PHE A 107 5.03 0.46 26.56
CA PHE A 107 4.83 1.09 25.25
C PHE A 107 3.33 1.26 24.96
N PRO A 108 2.65 2.22 25.62
CA PRO A 108 1.21 2.44 25.45
C PRO A 108 0.83 2.99 24.07
N GLY A 109 1.82 3.43 23.27
CA GLY A 109 1.63 3.75 21.85
C GLY A 109 1.54 2.50 20.96
N GLY A 110 1.90 1.32 21.46
CA GLY A 110 1.92 0.08 20.69
C GLY A 110 3.29 -0.26 20.11
N VAL A 111 3.30 -1.12 19.09
CA VAL A 111 4.51 -1.69 18.48
C VAL A 111 4.45 -1.54 16.96
N LEU A 112 5.51 -0.97 16.39
CA LEU A 112 5.77 -0.96 14.95
C LEU A 112 6.68 -2.14 14.60
N PHE A 113 6.23 -3.01 13.71
CA PHE A 113 6.97 -4.19 13.27
C PHE A 113 7.20 -4.14 11.76
N VAL A 114 8.42 -4.44 11.32
CA VAL A 114 8.75 -4.70 9.91
C VAL A 114 9.67 -5.90 9.79
N ASP A 115 9.40 -6.78 8.83
CA ASP A 115 10.33 -7.82 8.39
C ASP A 115 11.08 -7.32 7.16
N MET A 116 12.39 -7.14 7.27
CA MET A 116 13.22 -6.57 6.21
C MET A 116 13.53 -7.56 5.09
N PHE A 117 13.22 -8.85 5.26
CA PHE A 117 13.53 -9.92 4.32
C PHE A 117 14.99 -9.88 3.83
N GLY A 118 15.93 -9.49 4.71
CA GLY A 118 17.29 -9.14 4.31
C GLY A 118 18.07 -10.26 3.61
N TYR A 119 17.73 -11.51 3.89
CA TYR A 119 18.40 -12.69 3.38
C TYR A 119 17.66 -13.36 2.21
N ASP A 120 16.64 -12.70 1.69
CA ASP A 120 15.91 -13.12 0.49
C ASP A 120 16.14 -12.07 -0.59
N ASP A 121 16.98 -12.40 -1.58
CA ASP A 121 17.36 -11.45 -2.63
C ASP A 121 16.17 -11.01 -3.49
N SER A 122 15.08 -11.81 -3.52
CA SER A 122 13.86 -11.45 -4.26
C SER A 122 12.92 -10.53 -3.47
N ARG A 123 12.94 -10.58 -2.13
CA ARG A 123 11.98 -9.87 -1.26
C ARG A 123 12.59 -8.76 -0.41
N ARG A 124 13.91 -8.58 -0.44
CA ARG A 124 14.64 -7.64 0.43
C ARG A 124 14.04 -6.24 0.37
N LEU A 125 13.60 -5.72 1.52
CA LEU A 125 13.06 -4.36 1.63
C LEU A 125 14.16 -3.31 1.71
N GLY A 126 13.98 -2.24 0.93
CA GLY A 126 14.82 -1.04 1.02
C GLY A 126 14.41 -0.11 2.18
N PRO A 127 15.31 0.78 2.66
CA PRO A 127 14.99 1.74 3.71
C PRO A 127 13.79 2.65 3.39
N SER A 128 13.65 3.05 2.13
CA SER A 128 12.55 3.94 1.69
C SER A 128 11.17 3.28 1.83
N GLN A 129 11.08 2.01 1.44
CA GLN A 129 9.85 1.21 1.49
C GLN A 129 9.46 0.92 2.94
N ALA A 130 10.43 0.54 3.79
CA ALA A 130 10.18 0.29 5.20
C ALA A 130 9.72 1.55 5.96
N LEU A 131 10.35 2.72 5.70
CA LEU A 131 9.93 3.99 6.30
C LEU A 131 8.53 4.40 5.88
N GLU A 132 8.18 4.20 4.60
CA GLU A 132 6.83 4.46 4.13
C GLU A 132 5.80 3.56 4.84
N GLY A 133 6.09 2.25 4.95
CA GLY A 133 5.24 1.32 5.69
C GLY A 133 4.99 1.76 7.13
N PHE A 134 6.03 2.23 7.82
CA PHE A 134 5.90 2.79 9.17
C PHE A 134 5.07 4.07 9.23
N LEU A 135 5.27 5.01 8.29
CA LEU A 135 4.49 6.26 8.24
C LEU A 135 3.00 5.98 8.00
N ARG A 136 2.68 5.03 7.11
CA ARG A 136 1.30 4.57 6.90
C ARG A 136 0.73 3.92 8.15
N ALA A 137 1.48 3.03 8.80
CA ALA A 137 1.07 2.40 10.05
C ALA A 137 0.85 3.42 11.19
N LEU A 138 1.55 4.55 11.16
CA LEU A 138 1.37 5.68 12.08
C LEU A 138 0.16 6.58 11.72
N GLY A 139 -0.55 6.28 10.63
CA GLY A 139 -1.74 7.01 10.19
C GLY A 139 -1.46 8.22 9.29
N VAL A 140 -0.26 8.33 8.70
CA VAL A 140 0.05 9.40 7.73
C VAL A 140 -0.58 9.05 6.37
N PRO A 141 -1.47 9.90 5.83
CA PRO A 141 -2.03 9.70 4.49
C PRO A 141 -0.94 9.66 3.41
N GLY A 142 -1.13 8.85 2.37
CA GLY A 142 -0.09 8.56 1.38
C GLY A 142 0.40 9.79 0.62
N GLU A 143 -0.51 10.72 0.32
CA GLU A 143 -0.27 12.01 -0.32
C GLU A 143 0.60 12.95 0.50
N HIS A 144 0.67 12.76 1.82
CA HIS A 144 1.49 13.56 2.74
C HIS A 144 2.84 12.90 3.06
N ILE A 145 3.11 11.69 2.56
CA ILE A 145 4.40 11.02 2.75
C ILE A 145 5.39 11.56 1.71
N PRO A 146 6.51 12.20 2.12
CA PRO A 146 7.50 12.70 1.17
C PRO A 146 8.16 11.59 0.35
N HIS A 147 8.68 11.88 -0.85
CA HIS A 147 9.36 10.88 -1.69
C HIS A 147 10.79 10.54 -1.24
N GLY A 148 11.51 11.50 -0.63
CA GLY A 148 12.90 11.33 -0.23
C GLY A 148 13.06 10.52 1.06
N VAL A 149 13.99 9.55 1.08
CA VAL A 149 14.32 8.76 2.28
C VAL A 149 14.64 9.64 3.49
N GLN A 150 15.38 10.73 3.27
CA GLN A 150 15.75 11.68 4.32
C GLN A 150 14.53 12.42 4.88
N ASP A 151 13.60 12.84 4.02
CA ASP A 151 12.36 13.51 4.42
C ASP A 151 11.42 12.55 5.17
N ARG A 152 11.27 11.32 4.67
CA ARG A 152 10.52 10.25 5.35
C ARG A 152 11.09 9.99 6.74
N GLN A 153 12.41 9.87 6.86
CA GLN A 153 13.08 9.66 8.14
C GLN A 153 12.87 10.83 9.11
N ARG A 154 12.94 12.08 8.63
CA ARG A 154 12.65 13.27 9.44
C ARG A 154 11.22 13.28 9.96
N LEU A 155 10.25 12.98 9.09
CA LEU A 155 8.84 12.91 9.46
C LEU A 155 8.58 11.79 10.48
N TYR A 156 9.09 10.59 10.19
CA TYR A 156 8.99 9.42 11.06
C TYR A 156 9.53 9.72 12.46
N THR A 157 10.73 10.27 12.55
CA THR A 157 11.37 10.63 13.82
C THR A 157 10.55 11.68 14.59
N SER A 158 9.99 12.67 13.88
CA SER A 158 9.17 13.72 14.48
C SER A 158 7.87 13.16 15.08
N ILE A 159 7.23 12.21 14.40
CA ILE A 159 6.03 11.53 14.88
C ILE A 159 6.34 10.72 16.14
N LEU A 160 7.39 9.89 16.12
CA LEU A 160 7.82 9.12 17.30
C LEU A 160 8.08 10.02 18.52
N ALA A 161 8.81 11.12 18.33
CA ALA A 161 9.07 12.08 19.39
C ALA A 161 7.79 12.76 19.92
N SER A 162 6.80 13.00 19.05
CA SER A 162 5.48 13.50 19.45
C SER A 162 4.72 12.49 20.32
N TYR A 163 4.66 11.23 19.89
CA TYR A 163 4.06 10.13 20.64
C TYR A 163 4.73 9.94 22.01
N ALA A 164 6.06 9.99 22.06
CA ALA A 164 6.81 9.90 23.30
C ALA A 164 6.50 11.06 24.26
N ARG A 165 6.42 12.31 23.77
CA ARG A 165 6.03 13.48 24.59
C ARG A 165 4.62 13.39 25.16
N GLN A 166 3.71 12.72 24.45
CA GLN A 166 2.34 12.46 24.90
C GLN A 166 2.24 11.25 25.86
N GLY A 167 3.37 10.66 26.26
CA GLY A 167 3.39 9.44 27.07
C GLY A 167 2.99 8.18 26.30
N ARG A 168 2.72 8.27 24.98
CA ARG A 168 2.31 7.19 24.09
C ARG A 168 3.52 6.55 23.39
N ARG A 169 4.55 6.16 24.14
CA ARG A 169 5.78 5.60 23.56
C ARG A 169 5.49 4.36 22.72
N ILE A 170 6.17 4.26 21.58
CA ILE A 170 6.09 3.14 20.64
C ILE A 170 7.36 2.28 20.77
N LEU A 171 7.23 0.97 20.61
CA LEU A 171 8.37 0.06 20.41
C LEU A 171 8.56 -0.20 18.92
N VAL A 172 9.80 -0.09 18.42
CA VAL A 172 10.13 -0.39 17.02
C VAL A 172 10.83 -1.75 16.93
N VAL A 173 10.33 -2.66 16.11
CA VAL A 173 10.90 -3.99 15.88
C VAL A 173 11.23 -4.14 14.39
N ILE A 174 12.52 -4.34 14.09
CA ILE A 174 13.05 -4.48 12.73
C ILE A 174 13.62 -5.90 12.61
N ASP A 175 12.87 -6.80 11.99
CA ASP A 175 13.24 -8.20 11.86
C ASP A 175 14.06 -8.45 10.59
N ASN A 176 14.98 -9.42 10.63
CA ASN A 176 15.76 -9.93 9.49
C ASN A 176 16.54 -8.88 8.68
N ALA A 177 17.15 -7.89 9.32
CA ALA A 177 18.05 -6.96 8.64
C ALA A 177 19.32 -7.68 8.15
N ALA A 178 19.69 -7.53 6.88
CA ALA A 178 20.93 -8.10 6.34
C ALA A 178 22.10 -7.10 6.37
N ALA A 179 21.81 -5.81 6.28
CA ALA A 179 22.82 -4.76 6.27
C ALA A 179 22.49 -3.64 7.27
N HIS A 180 23.51 -2.94 7.75
CA HIS A 180 23.35 -1.89 8.75
C HIS A 180 22.60 -0.67 8.20
N GLU A 181 22.72 -0.40 6.91
CA GLU A 181 22.05 0.67 6.19
C GLU A 181 20.52 0.49 6.20
N GLN A 182 20.04 -0.75 6.14
CA GLN A 182 18.61 -1.09 6.20
C GLN A 182 18.00 -0.68 7.54
N ALA A 183 18.67 -1.02 8.65
CA ALA A 183 18.17 -0.74 9.98
C ALA A 183 18.37 0.73 10.38
N ARG A 184 19.51 1.35 10.03
CA ARG A 184 19.91 2.69 10.50
C ARG A 184 18.87 3.77 10.21
N ALA A 185 18.23 3.74 9.05
CA ALA A 185 17.22 4.74 8.67
C ALA A 185 15.93 4.64 9.51
N LEU A 186 15.65 3.46 10.06
CA LEU A 186 14.46 3.14 10.84
C LEU A 186 14.67 3.30 12.35
N LEU A 187 15.91 3.53 12.80
CA LEU A 187 16.20 3.66 14.22
C LEU A 187 15.74 5.02 14.75
N PRO A 188 15.05 5.06 15.92
CA PRO A 188 14.71 6.31 16.59
C PRO A 188 15.97 7.09 16.99
N ALA A 189 15.90 8.41 16.87
CA ALA A 189 16.98 9.33 17.28
C ALA A 189 16.67 10.12 18.56
N ASP A 190 15.48 9.96 19.14
CA ASP A 190 14.98 10.75 20.27
C ASP A 190 15.52 10.31 21.64
N GLY A 191 16.13 9.13 21.71
CA GLY A 191 16.69 8.55 22.91
C GLY A 191 15.69 8.06 23.96
N VAL A 192 14.39 8.11 23.66
CA VAL A 192 13.30 7.70 24.55
C VAL A 192 12.51 6.52 23.95
N THR A 193 12.49 6.42 22.63
CA THR A 193 11.80 5.35 21.90
C THR A 193 12.67 4.09 21.86
N GLY A 194 12.09 2.96 22.24
CA GLY A 194 12.76 1.66 22.24
C GLY A 194 12.81 1.03 20.84
N ALA A 195 13.91 0.36 20.52
CA ALA A 195 14.03 -0.38 19.25
C ALA A 195 14.74 -1.74 19.43
N VAL A 196 14.33 -2.75 18.67
CA VAL A 196 14.90 -4.10 18.60
C VAL A 196 15.16 -4.46 17.14
N VAL A 197 16.35 -4.99 16.80
CA VAL A 197 16.72 -5.38 15.42
C VAL A 197 17.23 -6.81 15.42
N THR A 198 16.64 -7.70 14.63
CA THR A 198 17.20 -9.05 14.47
C THR A 198 18.03 -9.13 13.18
N SER A 199 19.10 -9.92 13.20
CA SER A 199 19.98 -10.13 12.03
C SER A 199 20.65 -11.50 12.13
N ARG A 200 21.18 -12.08 11.04
CA ARG A 200 22.03 -13.29 11.12
C ARG A 200 23.48 -12.94 11.46
N HIS A 201 23.92 -11.74 11.10
CA HIS A 201 25.29 -11.25 11.32
C HIS A 201 25.31 -10.03 12.25
N THR A 202 26.43 -9.82 12.93
CA THR A 202 26.62 -8.63 13.77
C THR A 202 26.66 -7.37 12.90
N LEU A 203 25.71 -6.46 13.09
CA LEU A 203 25.64 -5.18 12.36
C LEU A 203 26.56 -4.13 13.02
N GLY A 204 27.88 -4.33 12.88
CA GLY A 204 28.92 -3.61 13.66
C GLY A 204 28.95 -2.08 13.59
N MET A 205 28.26 -1.47 12.61
CA MET A 205 28.16 -0.01 12.45
C MET A 205 26.95 0.61 13.16
N LEU A 206 26.08 -0.19 13.78
CA LEU A 206 24.98 0.30 14.62
C LEU A 206 25.50 0.53 16.05
N SER A 207 25.28 1.73 16.59
CA SER A 207 25.60 2.04 18.00
C SER A 207 24.59 1.36 18.93
N ALA A 208 24.80 0.07 19.19
CA ALA A 208 23.84 -0.81 19.85
C ALA A 208 24.56 -1.79 20.80
N ARG A 209 24.02 -2.12 21.99
CA ARG A 209 24.56 -3.24 22.79
C ARG A 209 24.02 -4.55 22.24
N LEU A 210 24.96 -5.43 21.93
CA LEU A 210 24.69 -6.74 21.36
C LEU A 210 24.11 -7.68 22.43
N LEU A 211 23.38 -8.68 21.97
CA LEU A 211 23.02 -9.87 22.74
C LEU A 211 23.01 -11.01 21.73
N ASP A 212 24.11 -11.73 21.71
CA ASP A 212 24.29 -12.89 20.84
C ASP A 212 23.47 -14.05 21.40
N LEU A 213 22.64 -14.64 20.53
CA LEU A 213 21.76 -15.73 20.94
C LEU A 213 22.40 -17.05 20.53
N ASP A 214 22.82 -17.81 21.53
CA ASP A 214 23.38 -19.14 21.34
C ASP A 214 22.29 -20.16 21.01
N THR A 215 22.67 -21.35 20.54
CA THR A 215 21.76 -22.50 20.44
C THR A 215 21.21 -22.89 21.82
N LEU A 216 20.07 -23.60 21.85
CA LEU A 216 19.54 -24.10 23.12
C LEU A 216 20.55 -25.06 23.76
N THR A 217 20.59 -25.05 25.10
CA THR A 217 21.29 -26.11 25.84
C THR A 217 20.65 -27.45 25.51
N VAL A 218 21.41 -28.55 25.60
CA VAL A 218 20.88 -29.88 25.30
C VAL A 218 19.65 -30.20 26.16
N ASN A 219 19.65 -29.80 27.44
CA ASN A 219 18.52 -29.98 28.34
C ASN A 219 17.29 -29.18 27.91
N ASP A 220 17.45 -27.91 27.52
CA ASP A 220 16.34 -27.11 27.03
C ASP A 220 15.82 -27.59 25.68
N ALA A 221 16.70 -28.10 24.82
CA ALA A 221 16.32 -28.73 23.57
C ALA A 221 15.46 -29.98 23.79
N VAL A 222 15.82 -30.84 24.76
CA VAL A 222 14.99 -31.98 25.19
C VAL A 222 13.64 -31.50 25.73
N ARG A 223 13.61 -30.42 26.53
CA ARG A 223 12.35 -29.84 27.02
C ARG A 223 11.46 -29.32 25.90
N VAL A 224 12.03 -28.74 24.83
CA VAL A 224 11.25 -28.35 23.63
C VAL A 224 10.59 -29.58 23.01
N ILE A 225 11.31 -30.69 22.85
CA ILE A 225 10.76 -31.94 22.29
C ILE A 225 9.66 -32.49 23.19
N ASP A 226 9.91 -32.64 24.50
CA ASP A 226 8.95 -33.16 25.47
C ASP A 226 7.68 -32.32 25.53
N HIS A 227 7.81 -31.00 25.65
CA HIS A 227 6.66 -30.10 25.72
C HIS A 227 5.85 -30.13 24.43
N THR A 228 6.50 -30.14 23.26
CA THR A 228 5.81 -30.22 21.97
C THR A 228 5.05 -31.55 21.83
N LEU A 229 5.65 -32.67 22.25
CA LEU A 229 5.00 -33.98 22.24
C LEU A 229 3.79 -34.02 23.18
N ARG A 230 3.94 -33.55 24.43
CA ARG A 230 2.86 -33.53 25.43
C ARG A 230 1.72 -32.60 25.07
N MET A 231 2.01 -31.46 24.43
CA MET A 231 1.00 -30.56 23.89
C MET A 231 0.13 -31.24 22.83
N ALA A 232 0.72 -32.07 21.97
CA ALA A 232 -0.02 -32.84 20.97
C ALA A 232 -0.68 -34.11 21.56
N ARG A 233 -0.02 -34.75 22.53
CA ARG A 233 -0.45 -35.98 23.20
C ARG A 233 -0.07 -35.95 24.68
N PRO A 234 -1.00 -35.57 25.58
CA PRO A 234 -0.70 -35.37 27.00
C PRO A 234 -0.07 -36.57 27.75
N HIS A 235 -0.25 -37.78 27.23
CA HIS A 235 0.27 -39.03 27.80
C HIS A 235 1.51 -39.58 27.09
N ASP A 236 2.18 -38.80 26.23
CA ASP A 236 3.43 -39.23 25.60
C ASP A 236 4.56 -39.27 26.65
N THR A 237 5.09 -40.48 26.92
CA THR A 237 6.16 -40.72 27.90
C THR A 237 7.51 -41.00 27.23
N ARG A 238 7.62 -40.94 25.90
CA ARG A 238 8.83 -41.39 25.18
C ARG A 238 10.09 -40.67 25.62
N VAL A 239 10.02 -39.37 25.90
CA VAL A 239 11.17 -38.58 26.38
C VAL A 239 11.57 -38.98 27.80
N THR A 240 10.61 -39.30 28.67
CA THR A 240 10.90 -39.78 30.03
C THR A 240 11.40 -41.22 30.05
N ASP A 241 10.92 -42.06 29.13
CA ASP A 241 11.26 -43.48 29.05
C ASP A 241 12.61 -43.73 28.34
N GLN A 242 12.99 -42.85 27.40
CA GLN A 242 14.21 -42.94 26.60
C GLN A 242 15.03 -41.62 26.67
N PRO A 243 15.55 -41.23 27.85
CA PRO A 243 16.22 -39.94 28.03
C PRO A 243 17.52 -39.82 27.22
N GLU A 244 18.29 -40.91 27.08
CA GLU A 244 19.54 -40.91 26.31
C GLU A 244 19.30 -40.66 24.82
N ASP A 245 18.26 -41.28 24.25
CA ASP A 245 17.89 -41.06 22.85
C ASP A 245 17.32 -39.64 22.63
N ALA A 246 16.60 -39.09 23.61
CA ALA A 246 16.14 -37.70 23.57
C ALA A 246 17.32 -36.71 23.55
N LEU A 247 18.34 -36.94 24.37
CA LEU A 247 19.59 -36.16 24.36
C LEU A 247 20.28 -36.27 22.98
N ARG A 248 20.39 -37.48 22.44
CA ARG A 248 20.99 -37.72 21.12
C ARG A 248 20.25 -36.98 20.01
N ILE A 249 18.91 -36.98 20.02
CA ILE A 249 18.11 -36.20 19.06
C ILE A 249 18.40 -34.70 19.20
N ALA A 250 18.47 -34.19 20.44
CA ALA A 250 18.76 -32.78 20.70
C ALA A 250 20.13 -32.35 20.15
N GLU A 251 21.15 -33.20 20.33
CA GLU A 251 22.50 -33.00 19.78
C GLU A 251 22.52 -33.03 18.23
N LEU A 252 21.79 -33.97 17.62
CA LEU A 252 21.68 -34.07 16.17
C LEU A 252 21.02 -32.83 15.55
N CYS A 253 20.04 -32.25 16.26
CA CYS A 253 19.40 -30.99 15.91
C CYS A 253 20.25 -29.74 16.23
N ALA A 254 21.45 -29.92 16.78
CA ALA A 254 22.38 -28.85 17.19
C ALA A 254 21.75 -27.80 18.13
N GLY A 255 20.74 -28.18 18.92
CA GLY A 255 20.02 -27.25 19.80
C GLY A 255 19.25 -26.14 19.07
N LEU A 256 18.96 -26.29 17.77
CA LEU A 256 18.22 -25.29 16.98
C LEU A 256 16.69 -25.48 17.15
N PRO A 257 15.96 -24.48 17.70
CA PRO A 257 14.51 -24.59 17.93
C PRO A 257 13.70 -25.06 16.73
N LEU A 258 14.03 -24.57 15.52
CA LEU A 258 13.32 -24.96 14.30
C LEU A 258 13.49 -26.46 13.99
N ALA A 259 14.73 -26.97 14.04
CA ALA A 259 15.02 -28.38 13.80
C ALA A 259 14.35 -29.28 14.84
N LEU A 260 14.34 -28.87 16.11
CA LEU A 260 13.71 -29.58 17.22
C LEU A 260 12.19 -29.67 17.04
N ARG A 261 11.52 -28.57 16.65
CA ARG A 261 10.07 -28.55 16.41
C ARG A 261 9.68 -29.46 15.26
N ILE A 262 10.44 -29.46 14.18
CA ILE A 262 10.18 -30.31 13.01
C ILE A 262 10.40 -31.79 13.36
N THR A 263 11.46 -32.08 14.11
CA THR A 263 11.72 -33.44 14.62
C THR A 263 10.62 -33.90 15.58
N ALA A 264 10.12 -33.03 16.45
CA ALA A 264 8.99 -33.33 17.31
C ALA A 264 7.71 -33.58 16.50
N ALA A 265 7.45 -32.82 15.42
CA ALA A 265 6.33 -33.08 14.53
C ALA A 265 6.43 -34.47 13.85
N VAL A 266 7.63 -34.88 13.44
CA VAL A 266 7.90 -36.26 12.96
C VAL A 266 7.50 -37.29 14.03
N LEU A 267 7.95 -37.12 15.28
CA LEU A 267 7.60 -38.01 16.40
C LEU A 267 6.10 -38.04 16.71
N ILE A 268 5.41 -36.90 16.59
CA ILE A 268 3.95 -36.81 16.76
C ILE A 268 3.26 -37.65 15.67
N SER A 269 3.71 -37.57 14.42
CA SER A 269 3.10 -38.35 13.33
C SER A 269 3.34 -39.87 13.47
N ARG A 270 4.41 -40.29 14.17
CA ARG A 270 4.80 -41.70 14.38
C ARG A 270 4.74 -42.11 15.86
N PRO A 271 3.54 -42.27 16.47
CA PRO A 271 3.37 -42.57 17.91
C PRO A 271 4.12 -43.80 18.40
N ARG A 272 4.26 -44.82 17.54
CA ARG A 272 4.85 -46.12 17.88
C ARG A 272 6.36 -46.19 17.61
N GLN A 273 6.94 -45.17 16.98
CA GLN A 273 8.38 -45.15 16.71
C GLN A 273 9.13 -44.77 17.99
N PRO A 274 10.12 -45.56 18.43
CA PRO A 274 10.98 -45.22 19.54
C PRO A 274 11.94 -44.07 19.17
N LEU A 275 12.44 -43.34 20.17
CA LEU A 275 13.34 -42.20 19.94
C LEU A 275 14.67 -42.67 19.34
N SER A 276 15.19 -43.82 19.77
CA SER A 276 16.41 -44.45 19.21
C SER A 276 16.37 -44.59 17.69
N GLN A 277 15.25 -45.04 17.14
CA GLN A 277 15.11 -45.22 15.69
C GLN A 277 15.16 -43.88 14.94
N LEU A 278 14.51 -42.83 15.47
CA LEU A 278 14.56 -41.51 14.85
C LEU A 278 15.95 -40.87 14.99
N ALA A 279 16.63 -41.09 16.12
CA ALA A 279 18.00 -40.64 16.31
C ALA A 279 18.96 -41.25 15.29
N ALA A 280 18.78 -42.54 14.94
CA ALA A 280 19.54 -43.19 13.88
C ALA A 280 19.24 -42.57 12.50
N GLU A 281 17.96 -42.40 12.14
CA GLU A 281 17.55 -41.77 10.87
C GLU A 281 18.12 -40.34 10.71
N LEU A 282 18.11 -39.54 11.78
CA LEU A 282 18.69 -38.20 11.79
C LEU A 282 20.22 -38.20 11.63
N ALA A 283 20.90 -39.15 12.30
CA ALA A 283 22.35 -39.25 12.22
C ALA A 283 22.83 -39.61 10.82
N ASP A 284 22.16 -40.57 10.18
CA ASP A 284 22.48 -41.01 8.82
C ASP A 284 22.28 -39.87 7.80
N GLU A 285 21.16 -39.15 7.89
CA GLU A 285 20.88 -38.05 6.96
C GLU A 285 21.82 -36.85 7.18
N LYS A 286 22.11 -36.50 8.43
CA LYS A 286 23.07 -35.44 8.76
C LYS A 286 24.45 -35.76 8.19
N ALA A 287 24.95 -36.99 8.37
CA ALA A 287 26.24 -37.42 7.84
C ALA A 287 26.29 -37.33 6.30
N ARG A 288 25.20 -37.72 5.63
CA ARG A 288 25.06 -37.60 4.16
C ARG A 288 25.12 -36.13 3.70
N LEU A 289 24.47 -35.22 4.41
CA LEU A 289 24.45 -33.79 4.09
C LEU A 289 25.78 -33.09 4.41
N GLU A 290 26.46 -33.48 5.48
CA GLU A 290 27.82 -32.98 5.80
C GLU A 290 28.84 -33.38 4.73
N ALA A 291 28.73 -34.60 4.19
CA ALA A 291 29.55 -35.05 3.07
C ALA A 291 29.35 -34.20 1.80
N MET A 292 28.16 -33.60 1.64
CA MET A 292 27.83 -32.69 0.54
C MET A 292 28.19 -31.22 0.85
N ARG A 293 28.84 -30.93 1.98
CA ARG A 293 29.25 -29.59 2.44
C ARG A 293 28.08 -28.58 2.57
N TYR A 294 26.98 -29.01 3.18
CA TYR A 294 25.88 -28.11 3.52
C TYR A 294 26.17 -27.30 4.80
N ASP A 295 25.99 -25.97 4.73
CA ASP A 295 26.27 -25.04 5.84
C ASP A 295 25.25 -25.10 7.01
N ASP A 296 24.19 -25.92 6.90
CA ASP A 296 23.17 -26.15 7.96
C ASP A 296 22.70 -27.63 7.97
N SER A 297 23.63 -28.59 8.09
CA SER A 297 23.35 -30.03 7.99
C SER A 297 22.28 -30.53 8.97
N ALA A 298 22.26 -30.02 10.21
CA ALA A 298 21.30 -30.41 11.24
C ALA A 298 19.85 -30.03 10.91
N VAL A 299 19.63 -28.78 10.46
CA VAL A 299 18.28 -28.31 10.09
C VAL A 299 17.83 -29.00 8.80
N SER A 300 18.74 -29.12 7.83
CA SER A 300 18.44 -29.78 6.55
C SER A 300 18.08 -31.26 6.74
N ALA A 301 18.72 -31.97 7.68
CA ALA A 301 18.34 -33.35 8.01
C ALA A 301 16.93 -33.46 8.58
N ALA A 302 16.53 -32.55 9.48
CA ALA A 302 15.18 -32.51 10.02
C ALA A 302 14.14 -32.19 8.94
N PHE A 303 14.44 -31.25 8.02
CA PHE A 303 13.58 -30.95 6.88
C PHE A 303 13.40 -32.16 5.95
N GLU A 304 14.49 -32.84 5.61
CA GLU A 304 14.48 -34.01 4.72
C GLU A 304 13.64 -35.16 5.31
N LEU A 305 13.80 -35.45 6.60
CA LEU A 305 12.99 -36.47 7.27
C LEU A 305 11.51 -36.10 7.35
N SER A 306 11.20 -34.83 7.63
CA SER A 306 9.81 -34.33 7.62
C SER A 306 9.20 -34.41 6.23
N TYR A 307 9.96 -34.02 5.20
CA TYR A 307 9.56 -34.05 3.80
C TYR A 307 9.23 -35.47 3.31
N ARG A 308 10.08 -36.46 3.60
CA ARG A 308 9.85 -37.87 3.21
C ARG A 308 8.59 -38.49 3.81
N GLN A 309 8.04 -37.88 4.85
CA GLN A 309 6.81 -38.34 5.51
C GLN A 309 5.54 -37.73 4.92
N LEU A 310 5.68 -36.67 4.13
CA LEU A 310 4.54 -36.02 3.52
C LEU A 310 3.88 -36.97 2.52
N PRO A 311 2.54 -37.10 2.56
CA PRO A 311 1.79 -37.66 1.45
C PRO A 311 2.14 -36.93 0.14
N SER A 312 2.10 -37.64 -0.98
CA SER A 312 2.48 -37.07 -2.29
C SER A 312 1.84 -35.71 -2.62
N PRO A 313 0.54 -35.45 -2.32
CA PRO A 313 -0.06 -34.13 -2.52
C PRO A 313 0.59 -33.01 -1.70
N GLN A 314 0.90 -33.27 -0.43
CA GLN A 314 1.56 -32.30 0.46
C GLN A 314 3.02 -32.08 0.08
N ALA A 315 3.73 -33.15 -0.32
CA ALA A 315 5.11 -33.06 -0.80
C ALA A 315 5.20 -32.20 -2.08
N ARG A 316 4.23 -32.34 -3.00
CA ARG A 316 4.13 -31.49 -4.19
C ARG A 316 3.77 -30.06 -3.82
N MET A 317 2.74 -29.83 -3.00
CA MET A 317 2.36 -28.49 -2.52
C MET A 317 3.55 -27.78 -1.86
N PHE A 318 4.30 -28.48 -1.02
CA PHE A 318 5.50 -27.95 -0.36
C PHE A 318 6.52 -27.40 -1.36
N ARG A 319 6.87 -28.17 -2.41
CA ARG A 319 7.80 -27.73 -3.46
C ARG A 319 7.27 -26.51 -4.23
N LEU A 320 5.97 -26.48 -4.52
CA LEU A 320 5.38 -25.41 -5.35
C LEU A 320 5.21 -24.09 -4.59
N LEU A 321 5.01 -24.13 -3.27
CA LEU A 321 4.79 -22.92 -2.47
C LEU A 321 5.98 -21.95 -2.49
N SER A 322 7.20 -22.45 -2.68
CA SER A 322 8.37 -21.58 -2.74
C SER A 322 8.42 -20.73 -4.02
N LEU A 323 7.71 -21.18 -5.07
CA LEU A 323 7.54 -20.43 -6.33
C LEU A 323 6.71 -19.15 -6.17
N ASN A 324 5.94 -19.02 -5.08
CA ASN A 324 5.27 -17.75 -4.77
C ASN A 324 6.33 -16.67 -4.50
N PRO A 325 6.37 -15.57 -5.27
CA PRO A 325 7.39 -14.53 -5.09
C PRO A 325 7.11 -13.62 -3.89
N GLY A 326 5.85 -13.56 -3.46
CA GLY A 326 5.41 -12.72 -2.35
C GLY A 326 5.80 -13.25 -0.97
N PRO A 327 5.66 -12.43 0.08
CA PRO A 327 6.06 -12.79 1.44
C PRO A 327 5.23 -13.91 2.06
N ASP A 328 4.01 -14.09 1.59
CA ASP A 328 3.07 -15.12 2.02
C ASP A 328 2.04 -15.39 0.91
N ILE A 329 1.18 -16.39 1.08
CA ILE A 329 0.24 -16.81 0.02
C ILE A 329 -1.14 -17.14 0.58
N SER A 330 -2.19 -16.78 -0.15
CA SER A 330 -3.57 -17.16 0.17
C SER A 330 -3.84 -18.64 -0.17
N THR A 331 -4.85 -19.21 0.47
CA THR A 331 -5.27 -20.59 0.19
C THR A 331 -5.71 -20.76 -1.27
N GLU A 332 -6.33 -19.73 -1.83
CA GLU A 332 -6.80 -19.64 -3.21
C GLU A 332 -5.62 -19.61 -4.19
N ALA A 333 -4.61 -18.77 -3.96
CA ALA A 333 -3.40 -18.73 -4.78
C ALA A 333 -2.60 -20.05 -4.69
N ALA A 334 -2.52 -20.66 -3.50
CA ALA A 334 -1.88 -21.97 -3.34
C ALA A 334 -2.63 -23.08 -4.08
N ALA A 335 -3.96 -23.01 -4.14
CA ALA A 335 -4.77 -23.94 -4.91
C ALA A 335 -4.50 -23.84 -6.42
N VAL A 336 -4.30 -22.61 -6.92
CA VAL A 336 -3.89 -22.36 -8.30
C VAL A 336 -2.51 -22.94 -8.59
N LEU A 337 -1.52 -22.68 -7.73
CA LEU A 337 -0.16 -23.23 -7.86
C LEU A 337 -0.20 -24.76 -7.96
N ALA A 338 -0.96 -25.41 -7.09
CA ALA A 338 -1.01 -26.85 -7.02
C ALA A 338 -2.05 -27.48 -7.97
N ALA A 339 -2.74 -26.69 -8.79
CA ALA A 339 -3.79 -27.12 -9.72
C ALA A 339 -4.86 -28.01 -9.06
N MET A 340 -5.41 -27.54 -7.94
CA MET A 340 -6.42 -28.26 -7.14
C MET A 340 -7.51 -27.33 -6.62
N ASP A 341 -8.55 -27.89 -6.00
CA ASP A 341 -9.59 -27.09 -5.36
C ASP A 341 -9.10 -26.45 -4.05
N ALA A 342 -9.68 -25.30 -3.68
CA ALA A 342 -9.28 -24.55 -2.49
C ALA A 342 -9.48 -25.33 -1.17
N ALA A 343 -10.42 -26.28 -1.11
CA ALA A 343 -10.62 -27.08 0.10
C ALA A 343 -9.53 -28.15 0.25
N ALA A 344 -9.08 -28.77 -0.85
CA ALA A 344 -7.91 -29.65 -0.86
C ALA A 344 -6.63 -28.90 -0.51
N ALA A 345 -6.39 -27.74 -1.13
CA ALA A 345 -5.23 -26.91 -0.83
C ALA A 345 -5.19 -26.53 0.66
N ARG A 346 -6.33 -26.14 1.24
CA ARG A 346 -6.43 -25.84 2.68
C ARG A 346 -6.07 -27.03 3.56
N ARG A 347 -6.53 -28.24 3.23
CA ARG A 347 -6.19 -29.46 3.99
C ARG A 347 -4.70 -29.76 3.93
N ASP A 348 -4.10 -29.62 2.75
CA ASP A 348 -2.67 -29.87 2.56
C ASP A 348 -1.82 -28.82 3.27
N LEU A 349 -2.18 -27.54 3.20
CA LEU A 349 -1.53 -26.45 3.93
C LEU A 349 -1.64 -26.63 5.46
N GLN A 350 -2.80 -27.06 5.96
CA GLN A 350 -2.95 -27.43 7.37
C GLN A 350 -2.08 -28.64 7.75
N GLY A 351 -1.91 -29.62 6.85
CA GLY A 351 -0.97 -30.73 7.03
C GLY A 351 0.47 -30.27 7.13
N LEU A 352 0.91 -29.40 6.21
CA LEU A 352 2.23 -28.78 6.22
C LEU A 352 2.46 -27.92 7.49
N ALA A 353 1.43 -27.23 7.96
CA ALA A 353 1.51 -26.43 9.19
C ALA A 353 1.69 -27.29 10.44
N ARG A 354 1.01 -28.44 10.50
CA ARG A 354 1.22 -29.45 11.56
C ARG A 354 2.62 -30.04 11.52
N ALA A 355 3.23 -30.12 10.33
CA ALA A 355 4.62 -30.53 10.14
C ALA A 355 5.64 -29.40 10.40
N HIS A 356 5.19 -28.19 10.77
CA HIS A 356 6.00 -26.98 10.93
C HIS A 356 6.81 -26.58 9.68
N LEU A 357 6.30 -26.93 8.50
CA LEU A 357 6.88 -26.55 7.21
C LEU A 357 6.26 -25.27 6.64
N VAL A 358 5.07 -24.88 7.12
CA VAL A 358 4.45 -23.58 6.84
C VAL A 358 3.84 -23.02 8.13
N GLU A 359 3.66 -21.71 8.18
CA GLU A 359 3.02 -20.98 9.27
C GLU A 359 1.71 -20.35 8.78
N ALA A 360 0.70 -20.31 9.64
CA ALA A 360 -0.51 -19.55 9.36
C ALA A 360 -0.24 -18.05 9.55
N GLY A 361 -0.50 -17.27 8.50
CA GLY A 361 -0.43 -15.82 8.51
C GLY A 361 -1.72 -15.16 9.02
N THR A 362 -1.68 -13.84 9.06
CA THR A 362 -2.84 -12.99 9.37
C THR A 362 -3.09 -12.05 8.18
N PRO A 363 -4.32 -11.96 7.64
CA PRO A 363 -5.56 -12.59 8.11
C PRO A 363 -5.64 -14.11 7.91
N TYR A 364 -6.67 -14.75 8.48
CA TYR A 364 -6.91 -16.19 8.36
C TYR A 364 -6.94 -16.63 6.88
N GLY A 365 -6.32 -17.78 6.58
CA GLY A 365 -6.23 -18.32 5.22
C GLY A 365 -4.97 -17.92 4.46
N ARG A 366 -4.07 -17.15 5.08
CA ARG A 366 -2.73 -16.83 4.60
C ARG A 366 -1.69 -17.80 5.16
N TRP A 367 -0.64 -18.06 4.39
CA TRP A 367 0.40 -19.06 4.71
C TRP A 367 1.78 -18.54 4.36
N ARG A 368 2.76 -18.79 5.24
CA ARG A 368 4.15 -18.32 5.08
C ARG A 368 5.13 -19.48 5.24
N MET A 369 6.23 -19.44 4.49
CA MET A 369 7.41 -20.27 4.74
C MET A 369 8.46 -19.48 5.50
N HIS A 370 9.05 -20.09 6.52
CA HIS A 370 10.26 -19.57 7.14
C HIS A 370 11.42 -19.64 6.12
N ASP A 371 12.32 -18.64 6.10
CA ASP A 371 13.39 -18.52 5.09
C ASP A 371 14.19 -19.81 4.85
N LEU A 372 14.60 -20.50 5.93
CA LEU A 372 15.32 -21.78 5.82
C LEU A 372 14.48 -22.88 5.17
N VAL A 373 13.18 -22.92 5.47
CA VAL A 373 12.25 -23.89 4.89
C VAL A 373 12.01 -23.55 3.42
N ARG A 374 11.85 -22.27 3.09
CA ARG A 374 11.74 -21.79 1.70
C ARG A 374 12.98 -22.16 0.90
N SER A 375 14.18 -21.90 1.43
CA SER A 375 15.45 -22.28 0.79
C SER A 375 15.57 -23.79 0.56
N PHE A 376 15.14 -24.61 1.52
CA PHE A 376 15.08 -26.06 1.33
C PHE A 376 14.09 -26.45 0.23
N SER A 377 12.90 -25.84 0.22
CA SER A 377 11.88 -26.07 -0.81
C SER A 377 12.35 -25.64 -2.21
N ASP A 378 13.01 -24.48 -2.33
CA ASP A 378 13.58 -23.99 -3.59
C ASP A 378 14.58 -24.97 -4.18
N ARG A 379 15.41 -25.61 -3.35
CA ARG A 379 16.33 -26.66 -3.80
C ARG A 379 15.59 -27.90 -4.30
N LEU A 380 14.48 -28.27 -3.67
CA LEU A 380 13.66 -29.40 -4.12
C LEU A 380 12.89 -29.09 -5.41
N ALA A 381 12.52 -27.82 -5.62
CA ALA A 381 11.86 -27.35 -6.83
C ALA A 381 12.84 -27.04 -7.98
N ALA A 382 14.16 -26.98 -7.69
CA ALA A 382 15.18 -26.70 -8.68
C ALA A 382 15.23 -27.81 -9.74
N GLY A 383 15.01 -27.44 -11.01
CA GLY A 383 14.99 -28.38 -12.13
C GLY A 383 13.67 -29.12 -12.33
N ASP A 384 12.60 -28.76 -11.60
CA ASP A 384 11.26 -29.29 -11.86
C ASP A 384 10.70 -28.68 -13.17
N GLU A 385 10.39 -29.53 -14.15
CA GLU A 385 9.80 -29.12 -15.43
C GLU A 385 8.42 -28.44 -15.23
N GLU A 386 7.74 -28.72 -14.11
CA GLU A 386 6.45 -28.08 -13.77
C GLU A 386 6.59 -26.61 -13.35
N ARG A 387 7.80 -26.13 -13.06
CA ARG A 387 8.04 -24.77 -12.51
C ARG A 387 7.47 -23.66 -13.38
N GLN A 388 7.83 -23.62 -14.66
CA GLN A 388 7.38 -22.55 -15.57
C GLN A 388 5.85 -22.53 -15.76
N PRO A 389 5.20 -23.67 -16.09
CA PRO A 389 3.74 -23.72 -16.22
C PRO A 389 3.00 -23.30 -14.94
N VAL A 390 3.51 -23.70 -13.77
CA VAL A 390 2.89 -23.35 -12.48
C VAL A 390 3.02 -21.85 -12.18
N LEU A 391 4.19 -21.24 -12.42
CA LEU A 391 4.37 -19.79 -12.30
C LEU A 391 3.47 -19.02 -13.27
N ALA A 392 3.39 -19.46 -14.52
CA ALA A 392 2.51 -18.85 -15.51
C ALA A 392 1.03 -18.87 -15.06
N ASN A 393 0.57 -19.98 -14.48
CA ASN A 393 -0.78 -20.08 -13.92
C ASN A 393 -1.00 -19.11 -12.75
N LEU A 394 -0.03 -19.00 -11.84
CA LEU A 394 -0.11 -18.06 -10.71
C LEU A 394 -0.16 -16.61 -11.19
N PHE A 395 0.73 -16.21 -12.11
CA PHE A 395 0.75 -14.86 -12.66
C PHE A 395 -0.53 -14.56 -13.45
N SER A 396 -1.01 -15.50 -14.25
CA SER A 396 -2.28 -15.38 -14.93
C SER A 396 -3.43 -15.20 -13.93
N TRP A 397 -3.47 -15.96 -12.83
CA TRP A 397 -4.51 -15.81 -11.83
C TRP A 397 -4.46 -14.45 -11.13
N TYR A 398 -3.28 -13.95 -10.76
CA TYR A 398 -3.13 -12.61 -10.19
C TYR A 398 -3.61 -11.53 -11.17
N THR A 399 -3.20 -11.61 -12.43
CA THR A 399 -3.62 -10.70 -13.51
C THR A 399 -5.14 -10.65 -13.68
N HIS A 400 -5.80 -11.81 -13.75
CA HIS A 400 -7.25 -11.84 -13.92
C HIS A 400 -7.99 -11.41 -12.65
N SER A 401 -7.48 -11.77 -11.46
CA SER A 401 -8.09 -11.40 -10.18
C SER A 401 -8.02 -9.89 -9.93
N VAL A 402 -6.89 -9.25 -10.20
CA VAL A 402 -6.77 -7.79 -10.04
C VAL A 402 -7.58 -7.03 -11.10
N ASN A 403 -7.73 -7.58 -12.30
CA ASN A 403 -8.62 -7.00 -13.30
C ASN A 403 -10.10 -7.08 -12.90
N ALA A 404 -10.54 -8.23 -12.36
CA ALA A 404 -11.89 -8.37 -11.81
C ALA A 404 -12.13 -7.42 -10.63
N ALA A 405 -11.12 -7.21 -9.77
CA ALA A 405 -11.20 -6.22 -8.71
C ALA A 405 -11.35 -4.80 -9.28
N ASP A 406 -10.56 -4.43 -10.30
CA ASP A 406 -10.65 -3.12 -10.97
C ASP A 406 -12.01 -2.89 -11.64
N GLU A 407 -12.62 -3.94 -12.20
CA GLU A 407 -13.96 -3.88 -12.80
C GLU A 407 -15.04 -3.48 -11.79
N VAL A 408 -15.04 -4.15 -10.62
CA VAL A 408 -15.98 -3.85 -9.55
C VAL A 408 -15.71 -2.49 -8.90
N MET A 409 -14.45 -2.09 -8.77
CA MET A 409 -14.08 -0.80 -8.18
C MET A 409 -14.40 0.39 -9.09
N ARG A 410 -14.31 0.24 -10.41
CA ARG A 410 -14.50 1.31 -11.40
C ARG A 410 -15.30 0.85 -12.62
N PRO A 411 -16.63 0.68 -12.49
CA PRO A 411 -17.47 0.27 -13.61
C PRO A 411 -17.32 1.23 -14.80
N GLY A 412 -17.28 0.69 -16.03
CA GLY A 412 -17.28 1.51 -17.26
C GLY A 412 -15.93 2.09 -17.72
N ARG A 413 -14.83 1.87 -16.99
CA ARG A 413 -13.47 2.25 -17.46
C ARG A 413 -13.05 1.40 -18.67
N ILE A 414 -12.43 2.03 -19.67
CA ILE A 414 -11.74 1.32 -20.76
C ILE A 414 -10.57 0.52 -20.16
N ARG A 415 -10.55 -0.79 -20.45
CA ARG A 415 -9.50 -1.71 -20.00
C ARG A 415 -8.83 -2.37 -21.21
N PRO A 416 -7.54 -2.68 -21.11
CA PRO A 416 -6.91 -3.56 -22.09
C PRO A 416 -7.65 -4.91 -22.14
N ASP A 417 -7.77 -5.47 -23.33
CA ASP A 417 -8.31 -6.81 -23.49
C ASP A 417 -7.27 -7.86 -23.07
N ILE A 418 -7.43 -8.38 -21.85
CA ILE A 418 -6.61 -9.47 -21.33
C ILE A 418 -7.24 -10.86 -21.56
N SER A 419 -8.41 -10.93 -22.22
CA SER A 419 -9.18 -12.17 -22.39
C SER A 419 -8.48 -13.22 -23.24
N ALA A 420 -7.52 -12.81 -24.06
CA ALA A 420 -6.66 -13.71 -24.83
C ALA A 420 -5.78 -14.59 -23.93
N SER A 421 -5.50 -14.15 -22.70
CA SER A 421 -4.79 -14.94 -21.69
C SER A 421 -5.77 -15.91 -21.04
N ARG A 422 -5.80 -17.18 -21.46
CA ARG A 422 -6.59 -18.21 -20.77
C ARG A 422 -5.94 -18.51 -19.43
N GLY A 423 -6.67 -18.32 -18.34
CA GLY A 423 -6.16 -18.52 -16.99
C GLY A 423 -7.09 -19.33 -16.08
N PRO A 424 -6.61 -19.65 -14.86
CA PRO A 424 -7.45 -20.13 -13.77
C PRO A 424 -8.60 -19.15 -13.48
N VAL A 425 -9.68 -19.65 -12.87
CA VAL A 425 -10.82 -18.82 -12.47
C VAL A 425 -10.35 -17.72 -11.51
N PRO A 426 -10.57 -16.42 -11.81
CA PRO A 426 -10.13 -15.33 -10.96
C PRO A 426 -10.88 -15.29 -9.63
N ALA A 427 -10.34 -14.54 -8.68
CA ALA A 427 -11.08 -14.16 -7.49
C ALA A 427 -12.38 -13.40 -7.86
N ALA A 428 -13.45 -13.65 -7.11
CA ALA A 428 -14.75 -13.01 -7.30
C ALA A 428 -15.03 -12.03 -6.16
N PHE A 429 -15.58 -10.87 -6.51
CA PHE A 429 -15.83 -9.78 -5.57
C PHE A 429 -17.32 -9.40 -5.58
N PRO A 430 -18.02 -9.49 -4.44
CA PRO A 430 -19.45 -9.16 -4.37
C PRO A 430 -19.70 -7.65 -4.43
N ASP A 431 -18.74 -6.84 -3.98
CA ASP A 431 -18.84 -5.39 -3.91
C ASP A 431 -17.45 -4.71 -3.95
N ARG A 432 -17.46 -3.38 -4.01
CA ARG A 432 -16.26 -2.54 -4.04
C ARG A 432 -15.38 -2.70 -2.80
N ASN A 433 -15.96 -2.90 -1.62
CA ASN A 433 -15.20 -3.01 -0.37
C ASN A 433 -14.44 -4.33 -0.32
N GLY A 434 -15.05 -5.43 -0.78
CA GLY A 434 -14.39 -6.72 -0.93
C GLY A 434 -13.23 -6.68 -1.91
N ALA A 435 -13.38 -5.98 -3.03
CA ALA A 435 -12.31 -5.79 -4.01
C ALA A 435 -11.14 -4.97 -3.43
N LEU A 436 -11.42 -3.89 -2.70
CA LEU A 436 -10.41 -3.07 -2.03
C LEU A 436 -9.64 -3.87 -0.97
N GLY A 437 -10.35 -4.56 -0.06
CA GLY A 437 -9.71 -5.36 0.99
C GLY A 437 -8.84 -6.51 0.45
N TRP A 438 -9.22 -7.08 -0.70
CA TRP A 438 -8.38 -8.06 -1.39
C TRP A 438 -7.11 -7.42 -1.96
N CYS A 439 -7.23 -6.28 -2.65
CA CYS A 439 -6.07 -5.53 -3.16
C CYS A 439 -5.11 -5.15 -2.04
N GLU A 440 -5.62 -4.72 -0.88
CA GLU A 440 -4.82 -4.42 0.32
C GLU A 440 -4.05 -5.64 0.82
N THR A 441 -4.73 -6.80 0.89
CA THR A 441 -4.14 -8.03 1.41
C THR A 441 -3.12 -8.63 0.44
N GLU A 442 -3.35 -8.55 -0.87
CA GLU A 442 -2.50 -9.15 -1.90
C GLU A 442 -1.45 -8.18 -2.46
N GLN A 443 -1.44 -6.92 -2.04
CA GLN A 443 -0.58 -5.86 -2.58
C GLN A 443 0.89 -6.29 -2.72
N SER A 444 1.47 -6.83 -1.63
CA SER A 444 2.87 -7.28 -1.63
C SER A 444 3.12 -8.43 -2.60
N ASN A 445 2.13 -9.30 -2.81
CA ASN A 445 2.26 -10.42 -3.75
C ASN A 445 2.11 -9.95 -5.20
N LEU A 446 1.22 -8.99 -5.46
CA LEU A 446 1.05 -8.40 -6.79
C LEU A 446 2.32 -7.67 -7.24
N VAL A 447 2.93 -6.86 -6.37
CA VAL A 447 4.21 -6.21 -6.65
C VAL A 447 5.30 -7.26 -6.87
N ALA A 448 5.43 -8.25 -5.99
CA ALA A 448 6.41 -9.32 -6.14
C ALA A 448 6.20 -10.15 -7.43
N ALA A 449 4.96 -10.36 -7.85
CA ALA A 449 4.63 -11.06 -9.10
C ALA A 449 5.08 -10.26 -10.34
N VAL A 450 4.99 -8.92 -10.32
CA VAL A 450 5.50 -8.09 -11.42
C VAL A 450 7.01 -8.24 -11.57
N HIS A 451 7.76 -8.13 -10.46
CA HIS A 451 9.22 -8.30 -10.49
C HIS A 451 9.63 -9.72 -10.88
N SER A 452 9.05 -10.74 -10.25
CA SER A 452 9.35 -12.13 -10.57
C SER A 452 8.97 -12.49 -12.00
N GLY A 453 7.82 -12.05 -12.50
CA GLY A 453 7.43 -12.27 -13.89
C GLY A 453 8.36 -11.58 -14.89
N ALA A 454 8.94 -10.43 -14.54
CA ALA A 454 9.94 -9.76 -15.36
C ALA A 454 11.27 -10.52 -15.44
N ASP A 455 11.72 -11.10 -14.31
CA ASP A 455 12.94 -11.91 -14.20
C ASP A 455 12.79 -13.25 -14.94
N GLU A 456 11.59 -13.85 -14.89
CA GLU A 456 11.26 -15.10 -15.58
C GLU A 456 10.99 -14.93 -17.08
N GLY A 457 11.04 -13.70 -17.61
CA GLY A 457 10.71 -13.42 -19.02
C GLY A 457 9.23 -13.63 -19.35
N MET A 458 8.35 -13.53 -18.36
CA MET A 458 6.89 -13.66 -18.47
C MET A 458 6.18 -12.30 -18.49
N GLY A 459 6.82 -11.27 -19.04
CA GLY A 459 6.28 -9.91 -19.11
C GLY A 459 4.89 -9.82 -19.76
N HIS A 460 4.61 -10.71 -20.73
CA HIS A 460 3.31 -10.82 -21.39
C HIS A 460 2.15 -11.24 -20.47
N LEU A 461 2.42 -11.83 -19.30
CA LEU A 461 1.38 -12.21 -18.32
C LEU A 461 1.16 -11.16 -17.24
N ILE A 462 2.20 -10.42 -16.84
CA ILE A 462 2.19 -9.56 -15.65
C ILE A 462 1.95 -8.08 -15.95
N TRP A 463 2.02 -7.66 -17.21
CA TRP A 463 2.03 -6.24 -17.58
C TRP A 463 0.75 -5.50 -17.15
N SER A 464 -0.40 -6.19 -17.13
CA SER A 464 -1.67 -5.55 -16.77
C SER A 464 -1.88 -5.42 -15.27
N ILE A 465 -1.12 -6.14 -14.43
CA ILE A 465 -1.22 -6.05 -12.96
C ILE A 465 -1.13 -4.59 -12.49
N PRO A 466 -0.04 -3.86 -12.77
CA PRO A 466 0.08 -2.46 -12.34
C PRO A 466 -1.01 -1.54 -12.92
N LEU A 467 -1.49 -1.79 -14.15
CA LEU A 467 -2.57 -1.01 -14.79
C LEU A 467 -3.92 -1.17 -14.08
N SER A 468 -4.24 -2.39 -13.66
CA SER A 468 -5.48 -2.73 -12.95
C SER A 468 -5.43 -2.26 -11.49
N MET A 469 -4.24 -2.19 -10.88
CA MET A 469 -4.07 -1.66 -9.53
C MET A 469 -4.27 -0.13 -9.44
N TRP A 470 -4.30 0.61 -10.56
CA TRP A 470 -4.38 2.09 -10.57
C TRP A 470 -5.41 2.67 -9.59
N GLY A 471 -6.66 2.20 -9.63
CA GLY A 471 -7.75 2.76 -8.82
C GLY A 471 -7.54 2.62 -7.31
N TYR A 472 -6.83 1.57 -6.91
CA TYR A 472 -6.40 1.36 -5.54
C TYR A 472 -5.15 2.19 -5.23
N LEU A 473 -4.14 2.13 -6.10
CA LEU A 473 -2.82 2.70 -5.85
C LEU A 473 -2.82 4.22 -5.75
N THR A 474 -3.60 4.93 -6.55
CA THR A 474 -3.69 6.40 -6.47
C THR A 474 -4.38 6.88 -5.18
N GLN A 475 -5.04 5.99 -4.44
CA GLN A 475 -5.73 6.32 -3.18
C GLN A 475 -4.95 5.83 -1.95
N THR A 476 -4.05 4.85 -2.10
CA THR A 476 -3.53 4.09 -0.95
C THR A 476 -2.04 3.82 -0.96
N LEU A 477 -1.33 3.96 -2.09
CA LEU A 477 0.11 3.70 -2.19
C LEU A 477 0.91 4.89 -2.69
N SER A 478 2.23 4.87 -2.43
CA SER A 478 3.13 5.92 -2.92
C SER A 478 3.28 5.80 -4.42
N TRP A 479 3.33 6.96 -5.06
CA TRP A 479 3.70 7.07 -6.47
C TRP A 479 5.04 6.40 -6.78
N ASP A 480 5.96 6.25 -5.83
CA ASP A 480 7.26 5.60 -6.09
C ASP A 480 7.10 4.10 -6.39
N VAL A 481 6.36 3.35 -5.55
CA VAL A 481 6.09 1.92 -5.76
C VAL A 481 5.28 1.72 -7.03
N TRP A 482 4.32 2.62 -7.26
CA TRP A 482 3.50 2.62 -8.47
C TRP A 482 4.35 2.82 -9.74
N ILE A 483 5.24 3.82 -9.75
CA ILE A 483 6.14 4.13 -10.88
C ILE A 483 7.11 2.96 -11.11
N GLU A 484 7.70 2.40 -10.06
CA GLU A 484 8.65 1.28 -10.16
C GLU A 484 8.00 0.05 -10.80
N ALA A 485 6.82 -0.37 -10.30
CA ALA A 485 6.11 -1.52 -10.84
C ALA A 485 5.73 -1.32 -12.33
N HIS A 486 5.31 -0.12 -12.71
CA HIS A 486 5.01 0.19 -14.11
C HIS A 486 6.26 0.16 -15.01
N HIS A 487 7.40 0.66 -14.52
CA HIS A 487 8.67 0.57 -15.26
C HIS A 487 9.10 -0.87 -15.51
N VAL A 488 9.16 -1.67 -14.45
CA VAL A 488 9.55 -3.08 -14.54
C VAL A 488 8.63 -3.85 -15.48
N ALA A 489 7.32 -3.62 -15.37
CA ALA A 489 6.34 -4.23 -16.25
C ALA A 489 6.49 -3.76 -17.72
N ALA A 490 6.77 -2.47 -17.96
CA ALA A 490 6.90 -1.94 -19.32
C ALA A 490 8.13 -2.51 -20.03
N ASP A 491 9.26 -2.56 -19.32
CA ASP A 491 10.49 -3.14 -19.83
C ASP A 491 10.33 -4.64 -20.11
N ALA A 492 9.69 -5.38 -19.20
CA ALA A 492 9.40 -6.80 -19.38
C ALA A 492 8.44 -7.05 -20.56
N ALA A 493 7.38 -6.27 -20.68
CA ALA A 493 6.44 -6.35 -21.79
C ALA A 493 7.14 -6.14 -23.14
N GLY A 494 8.01 -5.13 -23.23
CA GLY A 494 8.81 -4.85 -24.43
C GLY A 494 9.74 -6.02 -24.80
N ARG A 495 10.46 -6.59 -23.84
CA ARG A 495 11.34 -7.77 -24.08
C ARG A 495 10.57 -8.99 -24.58
N CYS A 496 9.31 -9.16 -24.18
CA CYS A 496 8.45 -10.27 -24.58
C CYS A 496 7.61 -9.99 -25.83
N GLY A 497 7.72 -8.80 -26.43
CA GLY A 497 6.90 -8.40 -27.58
C GLY A 497 5.43 -8.11 -27.25
N ALA A 498 5.08 -7.93 -25.97
CA ALA A 498 3.75 -7.51 -25.52
C ALA A 498 3.59 -5.98 -25.65
N TYR A 499 3.76 -5.47 -26.87
CA TYR A 499 3.86 -4.04 -27.17
C TYR A 499 2.58 -3.26 -26.87
N GLU A 500 1.41 -3.88 -27.01
CA GLU A 500 0.15 -3.25 -26.62
C GLU A 500 0.19 -2.87 -25.13
N GLY A 501 0.54 -3.84 -24.28
CA GLY A 501 0.70 -3.62 -22.85
C GLY A 501 1.80 -2.63 -22.50
N GLN A 502 2.92 -2.66 -23.24
CA GLN A 502 4.00 -1.69 -23.08
C GLN A 502 3.51 -0.25 -23.36
N GLY A 503 2.72 -0.03 -24.41
CA GLY A 503 2.16 1.28 -24.73
C GLY A 503 1.26 1.82 -23.60
N TRP A 504 0.38 0.98 -23.04
CA TRP A 504 -0.43 1.33 -21.88
C TRP A 504 0.40 1.73 -20.66
N LEU A 505 1.44 0.94 -20.34
CA LEU A 505 2.28 1.16 -19.18
C LEU A 505 3.11 2.44 -19.30
N LEU A 506 3.70 2.70 -20.46
CA LEU A 506 4.47 3.91 -20.74
C LEU A 506 3.61 5.18 -20.66
N ASN A 507 2.37 5.10 -21.16
CA ASN A 507 1.42 6.19 -21.04
C ASN A 507 1.06 6.48 -19.57
N ASN A 508 0.78 5.43 -18.80
CA ASN A 508 0.55 5.56 -17.37
C ASN A 508 1.76 6.15 -16.65
N LEU A 509 2.98 5.69 -16.95
CA LEU A 509 4.22 6.24 -16.38
C LEU A 509 4.35 7.75 -16.63
N GLY A 510 3.99 8.20 -17.83
CA GLY A 510 3.89 9.63 -18.15
C GLY A 510 2.98 10.37 -17.17
N THR A 511 1.81 9.82 -16.89
CA THR A 511 0.85 10.38 -15.92
C THR A 511 1.38 10.35 -14.49
N GLY A 512 2.01 9.26 -14.06
CA GLY A 512 2.64 9.17 -12.74
C GLY A 512 3.74 10.21 -12.55
N TYR A 513 4.61 10.40 -13.54
CA TYR A 513 5.64 11.43 -13.51
C TYR A 513 5.08 12.85 -13.53
N ARG A 514 3.96 13.07 -14.22
CA ARG A 514 3.23 14.34 -14.17
C ARG A 514 2.72 14.63 -12.76
N ALA A 515 2.11 13.63 -12.11
CA ALA A 515 1.55 13.77 -10.76
C ALA A 515 2.62 14.14 -9.71
N ILE A 516 3.84 13.62 -9.85
CA ILE A 516 4.96 13.94 -8.94
C ILE A 516 5.85 15.11 -9.42
N GLY A 517 5.42 15.88 -10.41
CA GLY A 517 6.13 17.09 -10.87
C GLY A 517 7.48 16.82 -11.54
N ARG A 518 7.60 15.75 -12.35
CA ARG A 518 8.83 15.37 -13.07
C ARG A 518 8.64 15.52 -14.60
N PRO A 519 8.70 16.76 -15.13
CA PRO A 519 8.32 17.06 -16.52
C PRO A 519 9.13 16.27 -17.56
N ASP A 520 10.47 16.24 -17.44
CA ASP A 520 11.33 15.55 -18.41
C ASP A 520 11.03 14.05 -18.51
N ARG A 521 10.82 13.40 -17.36
CA ARG A 521 10.49 11.98 -17.31
C ARG A 521 9.09 11.69 -17.81
N SER A 522 8.14 12.58 -17.52
CA SER A 522 6.77 12.48 -18.03
C SER A 522 6.74 12.53 -19.55
N ARG A 523 7.41 13.53 -20.15
CA ARG A 523 7.54 13.66 -21.62
C ARG A 523 8.20 12.44 -22.25
N ALA A 524 9.32 11.99 -21.69
CA ALA A 524 10.03 10.83 -22.21
C ALA A 524 9.16 9.55 -22.20
N ALA A 525 8.42 9.32 -21.12
CA ALA A 525 7.54 8.16 -21.00
C ALA A 525 6.36 8.21 -21.98
N PHE A 526 5.69 9.36 -22.10
CA PHE A 526 4.61 9.51 -23.08
C PHE A 526 5.10 9.38 -24.52
N ALA A 527 6.23 10.00 -24.87
CA ALA A 527 6.80 9.90 -26.22
C ALA A 527 7.15 8.45 -26.58
N ALA A 528 7.76 7.71 -25.65
CA ALA A 528 8.04 6.29 -25.84
C ALA A 528 6.74 5.46 -26.03
N GLY A 529 5.70 5.74 -25.25
CA GLY A 529 4.40 5.08 -25.39
C GLY A 529 3.72 5.37 -26.75
N LEU A 530 3.79 6.63 -27.20
CA LEU A 530 3.28 7.05 -28.49
C LEU A 530 4.01 6.36 -29.66
N ASP A 531 5.34 6.25 -29.58
CA ASP A 531 6.14 5.57 -30.61
C ASP A 531 5.81 4.08 -30.70
N VAL A 532 5.59 3.40 -29.56
CA VAL A 532 5.12 2.01 -29.53
C VAL A 532 3.74 1.89 -30.20
N ARG A 533 2.79 2.76 -29.86
CA ARG A 533 1.42 2.76 -30.42
C ARG A 533 1.40 3.09 -31.92
N ARG A 534 2.28 3.98 -32.38
CA ARG A 534 2.52 4.24 -33.83
C ARG A 534 3.03 3.00 -34.54
N GLY A 535 4.00 2.28 -33.95
CA GLY A 535 4.52 1.03 -34.51
C GLY A 535 3.47 -0.07 -34.64
N LEU A 536 2.47 -0.09 -33.74
CA LEU A 536 1.34 -1.01 -33.78
C LEU A 536 0.20 -0.59 -34.72
N GLY A 537 0.20 0.67 -35.19
CA GLY A 537 -0.95 1.24 -35.89
C GLY A 537 -2.18 1.42 -34.99
N ASP A 538 -2.00 1.44 -33.67
CA ASP A 538 -3.06 1.67 -32.69
C ASP A 538 -3.43 3.16 -32.68
N LEU A 539 -4.39 3.55 -33.52
CA LEU A 539 -4.82 4.94 -33.65
C LEU A 539 -5.53 5.45 -32.39
N HIS A 540 -6.27 4.58 -31.69
CA HIS A 540 -6.98 5.00 -30.47
C HIS A 540 -5.98 5.31 -29.36
N GLY A 541 -5.02 4.41 -29.14
CA GLY A 541 -3.93 4.67 -28.20
C GLY A 541 -3.07 5.86 -28.58
N GLN A 542 -2.78 6.08 -29.87
CA GLN A 542 -2.03 7.27 -30.30
C GLN A 542 -2.75 8.56 -29.88
N ALA A 543 -4.06 8.65 -30.11
CA ALA A 543 -4.86 9.81 -29.74
C ALA A 543 -4.86 10.03 -28.21
N ASP A 544 -5.03 8.96 -27.43
CA ASP A 544 -4.99 9.05 -25.96
C ASP A 544 -3.63 9.51 -25.44
N SER A 545 -2.53 9.01 -26.01
CA SER A 545 -1.19 9.44 -25.60
C SER A 545 -0.94 10.91 -25.91
N LEU A 546 -1.39 11.39 -27.07
CA LEU A 546 -1.27 12.81 -27.43
C LEU A 546 -2.12 13.71 -26.51
N LYS A 547 -3.32 13.26 -26.13
CA LYS A 547 -4.15 13.96 -25.14
C LYS A 547 -3.50 14.06 -23.78
N ASP A 548 -2.94 12.95 -23.28
CA ASP A 548 -2.27 12.94 -21.98
C ASP A 548 -1.00 13.80 -21.99
N MET A 549 -0.26 13.82 -23.11
CA MET A 549 0.86 14.76 -23.32
C MET A 549 0.39 16.21 -23.32
N ALA A 550 -0.72 16.53 -23.99
CA ALA A 550 -1.27 17.88 -24.01
C ALA A 550 -1.72 18.34 -22.61
N MET A 551 -2.36 17.45 -21.85
CA MET A 551 -2.71 17.70 -20.46
C MET A 551 -1.46 17.91 -19.59
N ALA A 552 -0.38 17.17 -19.85
CA ALA A 552 0.89 17.36 -19.16
C ALA A 552 1.51 18.73 -19.47
N ALA A 553 1.61 19.11 -20.74
CA ALA A 553 2.09 20.43 -21.17
C ALA A 553 1.28 21.57 -20.52
N ARG A 554 -0.05 21.44 -20.40
CA ARG A 554 -0.89 22.42 -19.70
C ARG A 554 -0.54 22.60 -18.22
N VAL A 555 -0.28 21.50 -17.50
CA VAL A 555 0.08 21.55 -16.07
C VAL A 555 1.36 22.36 -15.85
N TRP A 556 2.27 22.37 -16.83
CA TRP A 556 3.49 23.17 -16.81
C TRP A 556 3.40 24.47 -17.62
N GLU A 557 2.18 24.89 -17.98
CA GLU A 557 1.89 26.14 -18.69
C GLU A 557 2.59 26.27 -20.06
N GLU A 558 2.87 25.15 -20.72
CA GLU A 558 3.44 25.09 -22.07
C GLU A 558 2.32 25.12 -23.12
N TRP A 559 1.60 26.24 -23.16
CA TRP A 559 0.35 26.38 -23.90
C TRP A 559 0.48 26.12 -25.40
N ASP A 560 1.56 26.57 -26.05
CA ASP A 560 1.80 26.33 -27.48
C ASP A 560 1.97 24.85 -27.80
N GLU A 561 2.72 24.13 -26.96
CA GLU A 561 2.96 22.69 -27.15
C GLU A 561 1.70 21.88 -26.85
N ALA A 562 0.95 22.23 -25.79
CA ALA A 562 -0.34 21.63 -25.49
C ALA A 562 -1.35 21.78 -26.64
N LEU A 563 -1.40 22.96 -27.24
CA LEU A 563 -2.24 23.26 -28.40
C LEU A 563 -1.83 22.42 -29.61
N ARG A 564 -0.53 22.36 -29.92
CA ARG A 564 0.01 21.55 -31.02
C ARG A 564 -0.34 20.07 -30.85
N LEU A 565 -0.12 19.51 -29.66
CA LEU A 565 -0.42 18.12 -29.33
C LEU A 565 -1.91 17.80 -29.41
N SER A 566 -2.77 18.73 -29.01
CA SER A 566 -4.22 18.54 -29.06
C SER A 566 -4.76 18.55 -30.50
N TYR A 567 -4.21 19.39 -31.39
CA TYR A 567 -4.54 19.31 -32.82
C TYR A 567 -4.04 18.01 -33.47
N GLU A 568 -2.85 17.54 -33.08
CA GLU A 568 -2.34 16.24 -33.54
C GLU A 568 -3.25 15.09 -33.07
N ALA A 569 -3.73 15.12 -31.82
CA ALA A 569 -4.68 14.14 -31.31
C ALA A 569 -5.99 14.14 -32.13
N LEU A 570 -6.53 15.33 -32.43
CA LEU A 570 -7.75 15.47 -33.22
C LEU A 570 -7.57 14.90 -34.64
N ASP A 571 -6.44 15.17 -35.29
CA ASP A 571 -6.11 14.59 -36.60
C ASP A 571 -6.06 13.06 -36.56
N VAL A 572 -5.43 12.48 -35.53
CA VAL A 572 -5.44 11.02 -35.33
C VAL A 572 -6.86 10.49 -35.14
N MET A 573 -7.69 11.17 -34.35
CA MET A 573 -9.07 10.76 -34.09
C MET A 573 -9.93 10.76 -35.36
N THR A 574 -9.70 11.66 -36.32
CA THR A 574 -10.42 11.65 -37.61
C THR A 574 -10.19 10.38 -38.44
N ARG A 575 -9.10 9.65 -38.16
CA ARG A 575 -8.72 8.42 -38.86
C ARG A 575 -9.26 7.15 -38.18
N LEU A 576 -9.96 7.27 -37.06
CA LEU A 576 -10.55 6.12 -36.35
C LEU A 576 -11.70 5.50 -37.15
N THR A 577 -11.72 4.17 -37.23
CA THR A 577 -12.82 3.41 -37.86
C THR A 577 -14.16 3.60 -37.13
N VAL A 578 -14.10 3.69 -35.80
CA VAL A 578 -15.24 4.01 -34.94
C VAL A 578 -14.99 5.40 -34.35
N PRO A 579 -15.83 6.41 -34.67
CA PRO A 579 -15.63 7.76 -34.18
C PRO A 579 -15.67 7.85 -32.66
N ASP A 580 -14.60 8.36 -32.05
CA ASP A 580 -14.56 8.69 -30.62
C ASP A 580 -15.09 10.12 -30.40
N ARG A 581 -16.42 10.26 -30.39
CA ARG A 581 -17.07 11.57 -30.24
C ARG A 581 -16.76 12.22 -28.89
N SER A 582 -16.76 11.45 -27.81
CA SER A 582 -16.45 11.95 -26.46
C SER A 582 -14.98 12.38 -26.36
N GLY A 583 -14.06 11.62 -26.94
CA GLY A 583 -12.65 11.99 -27.05
C GLY A 583 -12.42 13.26 -27.87
N ASN A 584 -13.14 13.42 -28.99
CA ASN A 584 -13.10 14.64 -29.80
C ASN A 584 -13.55 15.88 -29.00
N ALA A 585 -14.67 15.77 -28.29
CA ALA A 585 -15.20 16.88 -27.48
C ALA A 585 -14.25 17.26 -26.35
N SER A 586 -13.68 16.29 -25.64
CA SER A 586 -12.67 16.52 -24.59
C SER A 586 -11.37 17.15 -25.14
N THR A 587 -10.97 16.80 -26.36
CA THR A 587 -9.79 17.37 -27.01
C THR A 587 -10.05 18.82 -27.44
N LEU A 588 -11.23 19.12 -27.97
CA LEU A 588 -11.66 20.49 -28.32
C LEU A 588 -11.77 21.39 -27.08
N ASP A 589 -12.25 20.86 -25.95
CA ASP A 589 -12.22 21.56 -24.67
C ASP A 589 -10.79 21.91 -24.24
N THR A 590 -9.85 20.96 -24.41
CA THR A 590 -8.44 21.20 -24.15
C THR A 590 -7.86 22.31 -25.04
N ILE A 591 -8.21 22.32 -26.32
CA ILE A 591 -7.84 23.37 -27.30
C ILE A 591 -8.41 24.72 -26.87
N ALA A 592 -9.68 24.78 -26.47
CA ALA A 592 -10.36 26.01 -26.06
C ALA A 592 -9.64 26.67 -24.87
N VAL A 593 -9.26 25.89 -23.86
CA VAL A 593 -8.48 26.40 -22.73
C VAL A 593 -7.10 26.91 -23.17
N CYS A 594 -6.37 26.17 -24.01
CA CYS A 594 -5.05 26.60 -24.48
C CYS A 594 -5.14 27.92 -25.26
N LEU A 595 -6.12 28.05 -26.16
CA LEU A 595 -6.37 29.27 -26.92
C LEU A 595 -6.78 30.43 -26.01
N SER A 596 -7.57 30.17 -24.97
CA SER A 596 -7.91 31.17 -23.94
C SER A 596 -6.63 31.69 -23.26
N HIS A 597 -5.74 30.81 -22.78
CA HIS A 597 -4.47 31.23 -22.15
C HIS A 597 -3.53 31.99 -23.11
N LEU A 598 -3.57 31.69 -24.41
CA LEU A 598 -2.85 32.41 -25.46
C LEU A 598 -3.56 33.70 -25.94
N ASP A 599 -4.65 34.10 -25.26
CA ASP A 599 -5.47 35.28 -25.56
C ASP A 599 -6.12 35.30 -26.96
N ARG A 600 -6.30 34.11 -27.56
CA ARG A 600 -6.99 33.90 -28.83
C ARG A 600 -8.48 33.61 -28.58
N LEU A 601 -9.15 34.57 -27.96
CA LEU A 601 -10.48 34.38 -27.35
C LEU A 601 -11.60 34.00 -28.33
N ASP A 602 -11.57 34.50 -29.56
CA ASP A 602 -12.57 34.15 -30.58
C ASP A 602 -12.43 32.68 -31.01
N GLU A 603 -11.21 32.22 -31.27
CA GLU A 603 -10.93 30.83 -31.61
C GLU A 603 -11.20 29.88 -30.43
N ALA A 604 -10.94 30.34 -29.20
CA ALA A 604 -11.28 29.62 -27.99
C ALA A 604 -12.79 29.40 -27.86
N ALA A 605 -13.59 30.44 -28.14
CA ALA A 605 -15.04 30.37 -28.11
C ALA A 605 -15.58 29.40 -29.18
N ASP A 606 -15.03 29.45 -30.40
CA ASP A 606 -15.40 28.52 -31.47
C ASP A 606 -15.09 27.06 -31.10
N ALA A 607 -13.95 26.79 -30.48
CA ALA A 607 -13.57 25.45 -30.02
C ALA A 607 -14.47 24.95 -28.88
N ALA A 608 -14.78 25.79 -27.90
CA ALA A 608 -15.68 25.46 -26.80
C ALA A 608 -17.11 25.18 -27.29
N ALA A 609 -17.62 25.99 -28.22
CA ALA A 609 -18.93 25.80 -28.82
C ALA A 609 -19.04 24.48 -29.60
N GLN A 610 -17.99 24.11 -30.35
CA GLN A 610 -17.92 22.81 -31.03
C GLN A 610 -17.89 21.63 -30.04
N ALA A 611 -17.12 21.75 -28.95
CA ALA A 611 -17.09 20.72 -27.91
C ALA A 611 -18.47 20.51 -27.27
N LEU A 612 -19.16 21.61 -26.92
CA LEU A 612 -20.51 21.56 -26.34
C LEU A 612 -21.53 20.93 -27.30
N ALA A 613 -21.51 21.31 -28.58
CA ALA A 613 -22.39 20.72 -29.58
C ALA A 613 -22.21 19.20 -29.69
N ILE A 614 -20.96 18.70 -29.63
CA ILE A 614 -20.71 17.25 -29.65
C ILE A 614 -21.26 16.58 -28.39
N TRP A 615 -21.07 17.18 -27.21
CA TRP A 615 -21.60 16.62 -25.96
C TRP A 615 -23.13 16.63 -25.90
N GLU A 616 -23.78 17.65 -26.44
CA GLU A 616 -25.25 17.75 -26.52
C GLU A 616 -25.85 16.73 -27.49
N ASP A 617 -25.14 16.42 -28.57
CA ASP A 617 -25.52 15.38 -29.53
C ASP A 617 -25.37 13.94 -28.99
N LEU A 618 -24.72 13.74 -27.83
CA LEU A 618 -24.51 12.43 -27.22
C LEU A 618 -25.71 12.02 -26.34
N ASP A 619 -26.88 11.87 -26.96
CA ASP A 619 -28.15 11.52 -26.29
C ASP A 619 -28.03 10.23 -25.45
N GLY A 620 -28.20 10.36 -24.13
CA GLY A 620 -28.17 9.24 -23.16
C GLY A 620 -26.80 8.59 -22.91
N ALA A 621 -25.76 9.00 -23.64
CA ALA A 621 -24.39 8.50 -23.54
C ALA A 621 -23.36 9.58 -23.15
N ARG A 622 -23.81 10.82 -22.95
CA ARG A 622 -22.98 11.95 -22.51
C ARG A 622 -22.39 11.71 -21.12
N ASP A 623 -21.08 11.91 -20.99
CA ASP A 623 -20.46 12.03 -19.67
C ASP A 623 -20.82 13.39 -19.07
N ASP A 624 -21.77 13.38 -18.14
CA ASP A 624 -22.29 14.59 -17.48
C ASP A 624 -21.19 15.41 -16.80
N ARG A 625 -20.17 14.75 -16.24
CA ARG A 625 -19.04 15.44 -15.61
C ARG A 625 -18.21 16.21 -16.65
N SER A 626 -17.82 15.55 -17.75
CA SER A 626 -17.05 16.19 -18.82
C SER A 626 -17.82 17.31 -19.52
N TRP A 627 -19.13 17.14 -19.72
CA TRP A 627 -19.98 18.21 -20.27
C TRP A 627 -20.04 19.43 -19.34
N ALA A 628 -20.27 19.21 -18.03
CA ALA A 628 -20.33 20.31 -17.06
C ALA A 628 -18.99 21.05 -16.97
N ARG A 629 -17.85 20.35 -17.04
CA ARG A 629 -16.52 20.97 -17.14
C ARG A 629 -16.33 21.75 -18.43
N CYS A 630 -16.84 21.27 -19.55
CA CYS A 630 -16.80 22.03 -20.81
C CYS A 630 -17.63 23.33 -20.71
N LYS A 631 -18.77 23.30 -20.02
CA LYS A 631 -19.56 24.50 -19.71
C LYS A 631 -18.78 25.50 -18.84
N THR A 632 -17.98 25.06 -17.87
CA THR A 632 -17.16 26.00 -17.07
C THR A 632 -16.06 26.66 -17.89
N VAL A 633 -15.42 25.91 -18.80
CA VAL A 633 -14.46 26.47 -19.77
C VAL A 633 -15.12 27.50 -20.67
N HIS A 634 -16.30 27.18 -21.22
CA HIS A 634 -17.05 28.12 -22.05
C HIS A 634 -17.45 29.39 -21.29
N ALA A 635 -17.87 29.23 -20.02
CA ALA A 635 -18.20 30.35 -19.15
C ALA A 635 -17.00 31.27 -18.87
N ASP A 636 -15.81 30.71 -18.62
CA ASP A 636 -14.59 31.51 -18.43
C ASP A 636 -14.22 32.30 -19.70
N ILE A 637 -14.31 31.67 -20.88
CA ILE A 637 -14.07 32.33 -22.17
C ILE A 637 -15.09 33.45 -22.40
N ALA A 638 -16.38 33.20 -22.15
CA ALA A 638 -17.44 34.21 -22.26
C ALA A 638 -17.20 35.38 -21.29
N ARG A 639 -16.79 35.11 -20.05
CA ARG A 639 -16.42 36.12 -19.05
C ARG A 639 -15.27 37.00 -19.53
N ARG A 640 -14.21 36.41 -20.09
CA ARG A 640 -13.06 37.16 -20.64
C ARG A 640 -13.41 37.99 -21.87
N ARG A 641 -14.44 37.60 -22.63
CA ARG A 641 -15.02 38.38 -23.73
C ARG A 641 -16.06 39.41 -23.26
N ALA A 642 -16.25 39.57 -21.95
CA ALA A 642 -17.28 40.41 -21.33
C ALA A 642 -18.73 40.03 -21.65
N ASP A 643 -18.98 38.80 -22.11
CA ASP A 643 -20.34 38.22 -22.21
C ASP A 643 -20.74 37.59 -20.87
N HIS A 644 -20.96 38.44 -19.88
CA HIS A 644 -21.31 38.00 -18.52
C HIS A 644 -22.66 37.27 -18.48
N ARG A 645 -23.56 37.53 -19.43
CA ARG A 645 -24.87 36.86 -19.50
C ARG A 645 -24.70 35.40 -19.86
N GLN A 646 -23.91 35.11 -20.89
CA GLN A 646 -23.61 33.73 -21.28
C GLN A 646 -22.81 33.01 -20.20
N ALA A 647 -21.80 33.67 -19.61
CA ALA A 647 -21.01 33.09 -18.53
C ALA A 647 -21.85 32.66 -17.32
N ILE A 648 -22.81 33.49 -16.89
CA ILE A 648 -23.72 33.15 -15.79
C ILE A 648 -24.62 31.96 -16.17
N ALA A 649 -25.18 31.94 -17.39
CA ALA A 649 -26.04 30.85 -17.84
C ALA A 649 -25.30 29.50 -17.85
N ASP A 650 -24.10 29.46 -18.44
CA ASP A 650 -23.29 28.24 -18.51
C ASP A 650 -22.84 27.76 -17.12
N CYS A 651 -22.47 28.67 -16.21
CA CYS A 651 -22.15 28.30 -14.84
C CYS A 651 -23.37 27.73 -14.08
N LEU A 652 -24.58 28.28 -14.27
CA LEU A 652 -25.78 27.76 -13.63
C LEU A 652 -26.11 26.34 -14.09
N GLU A 653 -26.02 26.08 -15.40
CA GLU A 653 -26.21 24.75 -15.98
C GLU A 653 -25.14 23.74 -15.50
N ALA A 654 -23.86 24.14 -15.47
CA ALA A 654 -22.79 23.30 -14.97
C ALA A 654 -23.00 22.93 -13.49
N ARG A 655 -23.41 23.90 -12.66
CA ARG A 655 -23.70 23.70 -11.24
C ARG A 655 -24.81 22.68 -11.02
N GLU A 656 -25.92 22.78 -11.74
CA GLU A 656 -27.04 21.82 -11.61
C GLU A 656 -26.60 20.38 -11.91
N VAL A 657 -25.68 20.22 -12.86
CA VAL A 657 -25.11 18.90 -13.16
C VAL A 657 -24.15 18.44 -12.07
N PHE A 658 -23.24 19.28 -11.59
CA PHE A 658 -22.31 18.94 -10.50
C PHE A 658 -23.05 18.55 -9.22
N GLU A 659 -24.11 19.28 -8.85
CA GLU A 659 -24.99 18.95 -7.73
C GLU A 659 -25.63 17.57 -7.92
N ARG A 660 -26.21 17.30 -9.10
CA ARG A 660 -26.88 16.02 -9.41
C ARG A 660 -25.92 14.83 -9.36
N ILE A 661 -24.70 14.97 -9.87
CA ILE A 661 -23.68 13.90 -9.86
C ILE A 661 -22.87 13.86 -8.55
N ARG A 662 -23.15 14.79 -7.61
CA ARG A 662 -22.45 14.96 -6.33
C ARG A 662 -20.95 15.19 -6.49
N ASP A 663 -20.57 16.00 -7.48
CA ASP A 663 -19.20 16.51 -7.60
C ASP A 663 -19.05 17.80 -6.79
N THR A 664 -18.89 17.63 -5.48
CA THR A 664 -18.93 18.73 -4.52
C THR A 664 -17.84 19.77 -4.74
N TRP A 665 -16.67 19.37 -5.23
CA TRP A 665 -15.55 20.30 -5.45
C TRP A 665 -15.81 21.17 -6.68
N ASP A 666 -16.18 20.56 -7.81
CA ASP A 666 -16.50 21.32 -9.02
C ASP A 666 -17.77 22.19 -8.82
N GLU A 667 -18.74 21.76 -8.00
CA GLU A 667 -19.90 22.58 -7.59
C GLU A 667 -19.45 23.86 -6.84
N ALA A 668 -18.55 23.70 -5.86
CA ALA A 668 -18.04 24.80 -5.04
C ALA A 668 -17.25 25.82 -5.89
N ASP A 669 -16.43 25.34 -6.82
CA ASP A 669 -15.64 26.21 -7.69
C ASP A 669 -16.49 27.00 -8.70
N VAL A 670 -17.54 26.38 -9.26
CA VAL A 670 -18.52 27.07 -10.09
C VAL A 670 -19.29 28.13 -9.30
N LEU A 671 -19.66 27.84 -8.05
CA LEU A 671 -20.32 28.82 -7.17
C LEU A 671 -19.41 30.00 -6.83
N ARG A 672 -18.10 29.76 -6.62
CA ARG A 672 -17.12 30.84 -6.47
C ARG A 672 -17.13 31.75 -7.70
N THR A 673 -17.05 31.17 -8.89
CA THR A 673 -17.07 31.88 -10.18
C THR A 673 -18.38 32.65 -10.40
N LEU A 674 -19.54 32.05 -10.06
CA LEU A 674 -20.84 32.73 -10.10
C LEU A 674 -20.87 33.95 -9.18
N GLY A 675 -20.28 33.86 -7.99
CA GLY A 675 -20.21 35.00 -7.08
C GLY A 675 -19.40 36.17 -7.65
N GLU A 676 -18.26 35.89 -8.28
CA GLU A 676 -17.45 36.89 -8.98
C GLU A 676 -18.20 37.54 -10.15
N LEU A 677 -18.92 36.74 -10.94
CA LEU A 677 -19.73 37.21 -12.06
C LEU A 677 -20.88 38.09 -11.58
N CYS A 678 -21.65 37.65 -10.57
CA CYS A 678 -22.76 38.41 -10.00
C CYS A 678 -22.29 39.76 -9.43
N LEU A 679 -21.14 39.79 -8.76
CA LEU A 679 -20.57 41.05 -8.26
C LEU A 679 -20.21 41.99 -9.42
N THR A 680 -19.58 41.45 -10.47
CA THR A 680 -19.20 42.22 -11.67
C THR A 680 -20.42 42.79 -12.41
N THR A 681 -21.54 42.05 -12.43
CA THR A 681 -22.80 42.48 -13.05
C THR A 681 -23.69 43.34 -12.14
N GLY A 682 -23.26 43.64 -10.91
CA GLY A 682 -23.96 44.55 -10.00
C GLY A 682 -25.02 43.89 -9.10
N ASP A 683 -24.97 42.57 -8.88
CA ASP A 683 -25.83 41.85 -7.93
C ASP A 683 -25.02 41.31 -6.74
N PRO A 684 -24.70 42.17 -5.75
CA PRO A 684 -23.95 41.76 -4.57
C PRO A 684 -24.74 40.81 -3.65
N ALA A 685 -26.07 40.74 -3.79
CA ALA A 685 -26.91 39.84 -2.99
C ALA A 685 -26.79 38.40 -3.50
N ALA A 686 -26.87 38.21 -4.82
CA ALA A 686 -26.61 36.91 -5.44
C ALA A 686 -25.15 36.48 -5.24
N ALA A 687 -24.18 37.40 -5.36
CA ALA A 687 -22.78 37.11 -5.09
C ALA A 687 -22.56 36.56 -3.67
N ARG A 688 -23.17 37.23 -2.68
CA ARG A 688 -23.14 36.79 -1.27
C ARG A 688 -23.74 35.40 -1.08
N ALA A 689 -24.82 35.07 -1.77
CA ALA A 689 -25.47 33.76 -1.66
C ALA A 689 -24.58 32.64 -2.23
N HIS A 690 -24.02 32.85 -3.43
CA HIS A 690 -23.14 31.87 -4.07
C HIS A 690 -21.85 31.64 -3.27
N TRP A 691 -21.19 32.70 -2.80
CA TRP A 691 -19.97 32.56 -1.99
C TRP A 691 -20.20 31.91 -0.63
N ARG A 692 -21.34 32.14 0.03
CA ARG A 692 -21.68 31.40 1.26
C ARG A 692 -21.77 29.90 1.00
N ARG A 693 -22.48 29.51 -0.05
CA ARG A 693 -22.61 28.10 -0.40
C ARG A 693 -21.27 27.47 -0.80
N ALA A 694 -20.46 28.18 -1.58
CA ALA A 694 -19.12 27.71 -1.93
C ALA A 694 -18.23 27.50 -0.68
N ALA A 695 -18.26 28.43 0.28
CA ALA A 695 -17.52 28.28 1.53
C ALA A 695 -17.97 27.07 2.36
N GLU A 696 -19.28 26.84 2.49
CA GLU A 696 -19.83 25.63 3.15
C GLU A 696 -19.36 24.34 2.49
N LEU A 697 -19.31 24.30 1.16
CA LEU A 697 -18.87 23.11 0.42
C LEU A 697 -17.37 22.88 0.52
N PHE A 698 -16.54 23.93 0.41
CA PHE A 698 -15.09 23.80 0.62
C PHE A 698 -14.75 23.41 2.06
N GLU A 699 -15.52 23.86 3.04
CA GLU A 699 -15.40 23.43 4.44
C GLU A 699 -15.70 21.94 4.60
N GLN A 700 -16.81 21.44 4.02
CA GLN A 700 -17.14 20.01 4.01
C GLN A 700 -16.08 19.13 3.32
N LEU A 701 -15.40 19.69 2.31
CA LEU A 701 -14.30 19.03 1.59
C LEU A 701 -12.96 19.08 2.33
N GLY A 702 -12.85 19.89 3.39
CA GLY A 702 -11.58 20.11 4.09
C GLY A 702 -10.57 20.98 3.32
N ASP A 703 -10.99 21.68 2.26
CA ASP A 703 -10.14 22.59 1.48
C ASP A 703 -10.10 23.98 2.15
N ALA A 704 -9.29 24.07 3.21
CA ALA A 704 -9.18 25.29 4.01
C ALA A 704 -8.70 26.49 3.19
N ALA A 705 -7.82 26.28 2.20
CA ALA A 705 -7.29 27.36 1.36
C ALA A 705 -8.38 27.96 0.46
N ALA A 706 -9.17 27.11 -0.20
CA ALA A 706 -10.30 27.57 -1.03
C ALA A 706 -11.39 28.21 -0.17
N CYS A 707 -11.72 27.63 0.99
CA CYS A 707 -12.69 28.21 1.92
C CYS A 707 -12.27 29.60 2.42
N GLU A 708 -11.00 29.77 2.81
CA GLU A 708 -10.45 31.07 3.22
C GLU A 708 -10.48 32.10 2.09
N ALA A 709 -10.20 31.68 0.85
CA ALA A 709 -10.27 32.57 -0.31
C ALA A 709 -11.70 33.10 -0.52
N VAL A 710 -12.69 32.21 -0.58
CA VAL A 710 -14.10 32.59 -0.76
C VAL A 710 -14.61 33.42 0.44
N THR A 711 -14.19 33.10 1.66
CA THR A 711 -14.58 33.84 2.86
C THR A 711 -14.01 35.26 2.86
N ARG A 712 -12.79 35.44 2.33
CA ARG A 712 -12.18 36.76 2.12
C ARG A 712 -12.99 37.59 1.12
N ASP A 713 -13.40 36.98 0.02
CA ASP A 713 -14.24 37.64 -1.00
C ASP A 713 -15.61 38.01 -0.42
N LEU A 714 -16.21 37.13 0.36
CA LEU A 714 -17.46 37.38 1.08
C LEU A 714 -17.36 38.54 2.08
N ALA A 715 -16.21 38.68 2.77
CA ALA A 715 -15.93 39.75 3.72
C ALA A 715 -15.68 41.11 3.03
N SER A 716 -15.31 41.11 1.73
CA SER A 716 -15.15 42.33 0.94
C SER A 716 -16.48 43.02 0.59
N LEU A 717 -17.60 42.30 0.66
CA LEU A 717 -18.93 42.83 0.36
C LEU A 717 -19.47 43.70 1.52
N PRO A 718 -20.03 44.90 1.25
CA PRO A 718 -20.61 45.75 2.28
C PRO A 718 -21.73 45.03 3.03
N ALA A 719 -21.75 45.17 4.36
CA ALA A 719 -22.73 44.51 5.22
C ALA A 719 -24.17 44.85 4.77
N SER A 720 -25.00 43.82 4.64
CA SER A 720 -26.39 43.97 4.21
C SER A 720 -27.13 44.94 5.14
N GLN A 721 -27.65 46.05 4.61
CA GLN A 721 -28.65 46.82 5.36
C GLN A 721 -29.94 45.98 5.43
N PRO A 722 -30.57 45.84 6.61
CA PRO A 722 -31.85 45.16 6.71
C PRO A 722 -32.88 45.92 5.88
N GLN A 723 -33.57 45.22 4.96
CA GLN A 723 -34.70 45.77 4.22
C GLN A 723 -35.74 46.29 5.23
N ALA A 724 -36.02 47.59 5.19
CA ALA A 724 -37.09 48.20 5.96
C ALA A 724 -38.41 47.53 5.57
N GLY A 725 -39.12 47.03 6.58
CA GLY A 725 -40.27 46.15 6.44
C GLY A 725 -41.42 46.75 5.65
N SER A 726 -42.12 45.88 4.95
CA SER A 726 -43.52 46.05 4.57
C SER A 726 -44.35 46.39 5.82
N GLU A 727 -44.87 47.62 5.89
CA GLU A 727 -45.88 48.00 6.87
C GLU A 727 -47.14 47.13 6.72
N PRO A 728 -47.73 46.63 7.82
CA PRO A 728 -49.03 45.97 7.77
C PRO A 728 -50.15 47.00 7.52
N PRO A 729 -51.27 46.61 6.88
CA PRO A 729 -52.37 47.52 6.60
C PRO A 729 -53.00 47.99 7.91
N GLY A 730 -53.04 49.31 8.11
CA GLY A 730 -53.57 49.96 9.30
C GLY A 730 -55.06 49.69 9.51
N GLU A 731 -55.40 49.36 10.76
CA GLU A 731 -56.77 49.34 11.27
C GLU A 731 -57.37 50.75 11.20
N ALA A 732 -58.45 50.86 10.43
CA ALA A 732 -59.34 52.02 10.45
C ALA A 732 -60.38 51.85 11.57
N GLY A 733 -60.31 52.71 12.58
CA GLY A 733 -61.48 53.17 13.34
C GLY A 733 -61.39 54.71 13.41
N PRO A 734 -62.49 55.46 13.24
CA PRO A 734 -63.56 55.45 14.25
C PRO A 734 -65.00 55.70 13.74
N GLY A 735 -66.02 55.35 14.53
CA GLY A 735 -67.38 55.90 14.37
C GLY A 735 -68.51 55.19 15.13
N ALA A 736 -68.94 55.83 16.23
CA ALA A 736 -70.15 55.63 17.07
C ALA A 736 -70.15 54.48 18.09
#